data_AF-A0AB34FM91-F1
#
_entry.id   AF-A0AB34FM91-F1
#
_cell.length_a   1.000
_cell.length_b   1.000
_cell.length_c   1.000
_cell.angle_alpha   90.00
_cell.angle_beta   90.00
_cell.angle_gamma   90.00
#
_symmetry.space_group_name_H-M   'P 1'
#
loop_
_entity.id
_entity.type
_entity.pdbx_description
1 polymer ?
#
loop_
_entity_poly.entity_id
_entity_poly.type
_entity_poly.pdbx_seq_one_letter_code
_entity_poly.pdbx_strand_id
1 'polypeptide(L)'
;MVSPLSSDPGSSPRQGLPEYAEGLEAYIPGTQDYYDEDWFAAGRDSSFASATLHGPHECPAAPEACISPPTRHPSDQTRSATEYESGLESLTPSSDLKQVYDPASGKEAYNPGCGRDAYAPRDDTTQCEARTCGLRRPIFWAVLVIVMVAVVAAAVGGGVGGSLANRHSAGSDTASDDSSSNGGNLSRTSLLPGTSLAAVNFTDQYGHDNLLVFYQLRSLALAQSAFNSSTGKWSASIVNSKTNEIKNGTALSASIYWRSKESRDTRVYYTGPDDKIYGQVVGGQGLAATQASWSPLAGVSGNFAIAPNSRLVSSGRENADAYEGDFLMYQDTSGVIRVQRRQNSNEGDGSKSGQWSSSNVPFSLGRAANSSGMALTPIYNAGPRALNLFFGNETDGRAEQTLTHASLMHNTVWRGASLPAGLDKGTAIAAFSWGYNSTETGAKKPRKEGGNRRRVEARAGADGVYGGEVVVQGDVAGIKKNGSAPRTIAVSQAGRVYGVVDSSDGDGAEIVEWRWKSGSEYEEMTCHCGKVKHNLARAAGPRDIELCHCYGCRHSTGELYASYYKLDKGKTLPLLSSPALSKYTSVESQSGGVQDATATLYFCSTCGCHVFRTIADANESSIEVATGTLVDGGEPTAAKFASHVRAGETRDGGLTKWLGEPLLIKDHETGLKHHAADDEQQQPASQGDTLAGSCLCRGVALRITRPNADSRKPHSGFADLIIPFHTGDPDIKNPDDVKWWLREDGTKYMAGLCACQTCRLVSGFELQSWAFVPRTNIEYLQTTSSGVGGGEVTDGTWSALDFDTVREKSTLRGYESSPGVMREFCGRCGATVFWHDRWRPDLIDVSVGLLQDGQDGARAEGWLSWFLGRVSFAEDVVLGRQGWPRETARGLVEHVERSMKTEEGGKNNGA
;
A
#
# COMPACT_ATOMS: atom_id res chain seq x y z
N MET A 1 -36.39 -75.05 25.22
CA MET A 1 -36.93 -74.35 26.40
C MET A 1 -35.90 -74.43 27.53
N VAL A 2 -34.98 -73.47 27.64
CA VAL A 2 -33.99 -73.41 28.74
C VAL A 2 -33.53 -71.96 28.94
N SER A 3 -33.27 -71.56 30.18
CA SER A 3 -32.47 -70.37 30.59
C SER A 3 -30.99 -70.79 30.78
N PRO A 4 -30.08 -70.08 31.50
CA PRO A 4 -29.89 -68.63 31.78
C PRO A 4 -28.42 -68.13 31.52
N LEU A 5 -28.09 -66.87 31.88
CA LEU A 5 -26.73 -66.26 32.04
C LEU A 5 -25.87 -66.13 30.74
N SER A 6 -24.98 -65.16 30.50
CA SER A 6 -24.62 -63.81 31.05
C SER A 6 -23.74 -63.10 29.97
N SER A 7 -23.22 -61.86 30.03
CA SER A 7 -23.20 -60.74 31.00
C SER A 7 -22.73 -59.44 30.29
N ASP A 8 -23.20 -58.27 30.77
CA ASP A 8 -22.62 -56.89 30.82
C ASP A 8 -21.63 -56.30 29.78
N PRO A 9 -21.63 -54.95 29.60
CA PRO A 9 -22.78 -54.04 29.44
C PRO A 9 -22.55 -53.03 28.27
N GLY A 10 -23.49 -52.11 27.98
CA GLY A 10 -23.37 -51.20 26.82
C GLY A 10 -23.81 -49.74 27.03
N SER A 11 -23.39 -48.88 26.09
CA SER A 11 -23.78 -47.46 25.86
C SER A 11 -23.37 -46.44 26.96
N SER A 12 -22.91 -45.21 26.70
CA SER A 12 -22.52 -44.41 25.50
C SER A 12 -21.63 -43.22 26.01
N PRO A 13 -21.42 -42.08 25.33
CA PRO A 13 -21.30 -41.73 23.90
C PRO A 13 -19.93 -41.06 23.59
N ARG A 14 -19.76 -40.48 22.38
CA ARG A 14 -18.73 -39.52 21.86
C ARG A 14 -18.12 -40.01 20.53
N GLN A 15 -17.74 -39.17 19.57
CA GLN A 15 -18.05 -37.76 19.27
C GLN A 15 -17.76 -37.57 17.77
N GLY A 16 -18.59 -36.79 17.06
CA GLY A 16 -18.26 -36.40 15.68
C GLY A 16 -17.12 -35.38 15.68
N LEU A 17 -16.06 -35.65 14.93
CA LEU A 17 -14.95 -34.74 14.67
C LEU A 17 -14.86 -34.50 13.15
N PRO A 18 -15.18 -33.29 12.65
CA PRO A 18 -14.78 -32.87 11.32
C PRO A 18 -13.25 -32.76 11.25
N GLU A 19 -12.67 -33.09 10.10
CA GLU A 19 -11.22 -33.20 9.91
C GLU A 19 -10.48 -31.85 10.05
N TYR A 20 -9.33 -31.89 10.74
CA TYR A 20 -8.31 -30.83 10.72
C TYR A 20 -7.32 -31.05 9.57
N ALA A 21 -6.92 -29.98 8.88
CA ALA A 21 -5.57 -29.68 8.34
C ALA A 21 -5.69 -28.53 7.30
N GLU A 22 -5.23 -27.29 7.54
CA GLU A 22 -3.83 -26.80 7.69
C GLU A 22 -3.01 -26.64 6.39
N GLY A 23 -2.33 -25.48 6.28
CA GLY A 23 -1.28 -25.14 5.29
C GLY A 23 -1.73 -24.19 4.17
N LEU A 24 -1.58 -22.86 4.20
CA LEU A 24 -0.38 -21.98 4.28
C LEU A 24 0.49 -21.99 2.99
N GLU A 25 1.15 -20.92 2.53
CA GLU A 25 1.01 -19.44 2.64
C GLU A 25 2.07 -18.79 1.69
N ALA A 26 1.93 -17.52 1.26
CA ALA A 26 3.03 -16.56 0.95
C ALA A 26 2.57 -15.28 0.22
N TYR A 27 3.29 -14.17 0.46
CA TYR A 27 3.13 -12.82 -0.12
C TYR A 27 4.49 -12.34 -0.67
N ILE A 28 4.51 -11.71 -1.85
CA ILE A 28 5.64 -10.88 -2.33
C ILE A 28 5.12 -9.76 -3.26
N PRO A 29 5.23 -8.49 -2.87
CA PRO A 29 5.34 -7.34 -3.78
C PRO A 29 6.78 -6.81 -3.73
N GLY A 30 7.35 -6.54 -4.89
CA GLY A 30 8.76 -6.16 -4.98
C GLY A 30 9.67 -7.36 -4.76
N THR A 31 10.32 -7.81 -5.81
CA THR A 31 11.32 -8.85 -5.68
C THR A 31 12.55 -8.34 -4.97
N GLN A 32 12.99 -9.14 -3.99
CA GLN A 32 14.32 -9.20 -3.40
C GLN A 32 14.56 -8.39 -2.12
N ASP A 33 14.23 -9.02 -0.99
CA ASP A 33 14.81 -8.72 0.34
C ASP A 33 14.96 -9.99 1.21
N TYR A 34 16.03 -10.76 0.96
CA TYR A 34 16.86 -11.37 2.01
C TYR A 34 18.21 -11.82 1.43
N TYR A 35 19.16 -12.18 2.31
CA TYR A 35 20.57 -12.54 2.03
C TYR A 35 21.51 -11.36 1.68
N ASP A 36 21.93 -10.66 2.73
CA ASP A 36 23.37 -10.48 3.00
C ASP A 36 23.61 -10.98 4.42
N GLU A 37 24.62 -11.84 4.62
CA GLU A 37 25.41 -12.08 5.85
C GLU A 37 26.51 -13.13 5.51
N ASP A 38 27.74 -12.64 5.48
CA ASP A 38 29.06 -13.31 5.52
C ASP A 38 29.16 -14.85 5.42
N TRP A 39 29.72 -15.32 4.29
CA TRP A 39 30.52 -16.57 4.25
C TRP A 39 31.78 -16.41 3.36
N PHE A 40 32.82 -15.81 3.93
CA PHE A 40 34.20 -16.04 3.48
C PHE A 40 34.91 -17.01 4.44
N ALA A 41 35.86 -17.79 3.89
CA ALA A 41 36.86 -18.60 4.60
C ALA A 41 36.48 -20.00 5.13
N ALA A 42 36.24 -20.95 4.21
CA ALA A 42 36.89 -22.27 4.17
C ALA A 42 36.73 -22.84 2.74
N GLY A 43 37.68 -23.52 2.10
CA GLY A 43 38.93 -24.09 2.60
C GLY A 43 39.07 -25.53 2.08
N ARG A 44 39.62 -25.68 0.87
CA ARG A 44 40.22 -26.90 0.27
C ARG A 44 39.91 -28.27 0.93
N ASP A 45 39.29 -29.20 0.20
CA ASP A 45 40.03 -30.25 -0.54
C ASP A 45 39.11 -31.24 -1.30
N SER A 46 39.66 -31.80 -2.38
CA SER A 46 39.67 -33.21 -2.87
C SER A 46 38.65 -34.24 -2.31
N SER A 47 38.28 -35.36 -2.98
CA SER A 47 38.47 -35.92 -4.34
C SER A 47 37.75 -37.31 -4.41
N PHE A 48 37.69 -37.96 -5.60
CA PHE A 48 37.16 -39.33 -5.86
C PHE A 48 35.65 -39.59 -5.62
N ALA A 49 35.01 -40.66 -6.14
CA ALA A 49 35.07 -41.33 -7.45
C ALA A 49 33.96 -42.41 -7.58
N SER A 50 33.46 -42.64 -8.80
CA SER A 50 32.95 -43.90 -9.38
C SER A 50 32.28 -45.00 -8.50
N ALA A 51 31.02 -45.35 -8.84
CA ALA A 51 30.59 -46.75 -9.00
C ALA A 51 29.33 -46.87 -9.89
N THR A 52 29.15 -48.00 -10.61
CA THR A 52 28.05 -48.26 -11.56
C THR A 52 27.55 -49.72 -11.43
N LEU A 53 26.36 -50.04 -11.96
CA LEU A 53 25.76 -51.38 -12.17
C LEU A 53 25.15 -52.03 -10.89
N HIS A 54 24.13 -52.91 -10.90
CA HIS A 54 23.43 -53.70 -11.94
C HIS A 54 21.88 -53.73 -11.72
N GLY A 55 21.09 -54.19 -12.70
CA GLY A 55 19.69 -54.68 -12.53
C GLY A 55 19.62 -56.21 -12.72
N PRO A 56 18.55 -56.80 -13.29
CA PRO A 56 17.09 -56.65 -13.07
C PRO A 56 16.40 -58.02 -12.81
N HIS A 57 15.06 -58.09 -12.66
CA HIS A 57 14.11 -59.23 -12.84
C HIS A 57 12.78 -58.88 -12.09
N GLU A 58 11.58 -59.39 -12.35
CA GLU A 58 10.81 -59.75 -13.57
C GLU A 58 9.33 -59.98 -13.15
N CYS A 59 8.33 -59.84 -14.05
CA CYS A 59 6.89 -60.03 -13.74
C CYS A 59 6.38 -61.44 -14.08
N PRO A 60 5.25 -61.90 -13.49
CA PRO A 60 3.97 -62.07 -14.25
C PRO A 60 2.69 -61.93 -13.37
N ALA A 61 1.43 -61.98 -13.81
CA ALA A 61 0.74 -61.72 -15.09
C ALA A 61 -0.81 -61.59 -14.84
N ALA A 62 -1.55 -61.31 -15.94
CA ALA A 62 -3.01 -61.06 -16.12
C ALA A 62 -3.95 -62.26 -15.72
N PRO A 63 -5.31 -62.29 -15.94
CA PRO A 63 -6.10 -61.53 -16.95
C PRO A 63 -7.58 -61.08 -16.68
N GLU A 64 -7.98 -60.07 -17.48
CA GLU A 64 -9.19 -59.85 -18.31
C GLU A 64 -10.66 -60.19 -17.92
N ALA A 65 -11.55 -59.44 -18.62
CA ALA A 65 -12.93 -59.74 -19.08
C ALA A 65 -14.14 -59.28 -18.21
N CYS A 66 -15.32 -58.91 -18.76
CA CYS A 66 -15.67 -58.17 -20.00
C CYS A 66 -17.21 -57.89 -20.04
N ILE A 67 -17.66 -56.97 -20.93
CA ILE A 67 -19.04 -56.87 -21.50
C ILE A 67 -20.15 -56.20 -20.63
N SER A 68 -21.24 -55.76 -21.29
CA SER A 68 -22.07 -54.58 -20.94
C SER A 68 -23.62 -54.87 -20.93
N PRO A 69 -24.54 -53.96 -21.35
CA PRO A 69 -25.62 -53.36 -20.55
C PRO A 69 -27.05 -53.94 -20.85
N PRO A 70 -28.20 -53.41 -20.32
CA PRO A 70 -28.90 -52.26 -20.96
C PRO A 70 -29.88 -51.38 -20.10
N THR A 71 -30.45 -50.38 -20.78
CA THR A 71 -31.60 -49.45 -20.56
C THR A 71 -32.86 -49.97 -19.78
N ARG A 72 -33.90 -49.21 -19.32
CA ARG A 72 -34.59 -47.97 -19.84
C ARG A 72 -35.70 -47.46 -18.85
N HIS A 73 -35.89 -46.13 -18.67
CA HIS A 73 -37.14 -45.27 -18.55
C HIS A 73 -38.50 -45.74 -17.91
N PRO A 74 -39.55 -44.88 -17.69
CA PRO A 74 -39.68 -43.40 -17.55
C PRO A 74 -40.66 -42.91 -16.42
N SER A 75 -41.16 -41.65 -16.53
CA SER A 75 -42.17 -40.87 -15.76
C SER A 75 -41.60 -40.00 -14.63
N ASP A 76 -41.58 -38.66 -14.68
CA ASP A 76 -42.44 -37.58 -15.23
C ASP A 76 -43.54 -37.09 -14.27
N GLN A 77 -43.31 -35.93 -13.65
CA GLN A 77 -44.33 -34.88 -13.55
C GLN A 77 -43.68 -33.50 -13.38
N THR A 78 -44.28 -32.51 -14.04
CA THR A 78 -43.78 -31.14 -14.18
C THR A 78 -44.31 -30.21 -13.09
N ARG A 79 -43.51 -29.20 -12.70
CA ARG A 79 -44.06 -27.90 -12.27
C ARG A 79 -43.11 -26.76 -12.59
N SER A 80 -43.69 -25.70 -13.16
CA SER A 80 -43.03 -24.46 -13.56
C SER A 80 -42.67 -23.61 -12.33
N ALA A 81 -41.53 -22.91 -12.42
CA ALA A 81 -41.22 -21.76 -11.60
C ALA A 81 -40.60 -20.67 -12.49
N THR A 82 -41.43 -19.72 -12.90
CA THR A 82 -41.00 -18.39 -13.36
C THR A 82 -40.57 -17.54 -12.15
N GLU A 83 -39.75 -16.51 -12.42
CA GLU A 83 -39.39 -15.42 -11.49
C GLU A 83 -38.63 -15.81 -10.22
N TYR A 84 -37.31 -15.57 -10.23
CA TYR A 84 -36.62 -14.85 -9.16
C TYR A 84 -35.45 -14.05 -9.76
N GLU A 85 -35.27 -12.82 -9.28
CA GLU A 85 -34.44 -11.80 -9.94
C GLU A 85 -32.93 -12.01 -9.78
N SER A 86 -32.17 -11.35 -10.66
CA SER A 86 -30.72 -11.34 -10.69
C SER A 86 -30.10 -10.53 -9.54
N GLY A 87 -29.61 -11.21 -8.50
CA GLY A 87 -28.69 -10.64 -7.52
C GLY A 87 -27.24 -10.69 -8.01
N LEU A 88 -26.77 -9.61 -8.65
CA LEU A 88 -25.40 -9.48 -9.17
C LEU A 88 -24.72 -8.27 -8.50
N GLU A 89 -23.78 -8.50 -7.58
CA GLU A 89 -23.06 -7.43 -6.89
C GLU A 89 -21.65 -7.19 -7.47
N SER A 90 -21.23 -5.93 -7.39
CA SER A 90 -20.29 -5.31 -8.32
C SER A 90 -18.83 -5.32 -7.86
N LEU A 91 -17.91 -5.42 -8.82
CA LEU A 91 -16.57 -4.85 -8.66
C LEU A 91 -16.70 -3.31 -8.73
N THR A 92 -16.18 -2.61 -7.73
CA THR A 92 -16.12 -1.14 -7.72
C THR A 92 -14.86 -0.62 -8.42
N PRO A 93 -14.98 0.47 -9.21
CA PRO A 93 -13.83 1.29 -9.57
C PRO A 93 -13.14 1.83 -8.31
N SER A 94 -11.82 1.96 -8.33
CA SER A 94 -11.08 2.62 -7.24
C SER A 94 -11.62 4.04 -7.05
N SER A 95 -12.13 4.41 -5.88
CA SER A 95 -12.70 5.74 -5.65
C SER A 95 -11.65 6.87 -5.68
N ASP A 96 -10.36 6.54 -5.65
CA ASP A 96 -9.24 7.45 -5.92
C ASP A 96 -8.93 7.59 -7.43
N LEU A 97 -9.96 7.81 -8.27
CA LEU A 97 -9.77 8.23 -9.67
C LEU A 97 -9.27 9.67 -9.77
N LYS A 98 -8.01 9.90 -9.38
CA LYS A 98 -7.26 11.04 -9.90
C LYS A 98 -7.08 10.81 -11.40
N GLN A 99 -7.63 11.71 -12.20
CA GLN A 99 -7.42 11.78 -13.65
C GLN A 99 -5.92 11.58 -13.94
N VAL A 100 -5.57 10.62 -14.79
CA VAL A 100 -4.18 10.43 -15.24
C VAL A 100 -3.81 11.63 -16.13
N TYR A 101 -3.34 12.67 -15.45
CA TYR A 101 -2.93 13.99 -15.90
C TYR A 101 -3.28 14.32 -17.36
N ASP A 102 -4.37 15.07 -17.57
CA ASP A 102 -4.62 15.73 -18.85
C ASP A 102 -3.71 16.97 -18.97
N PRO A 103 -2.71 16.96 -19.86
CA PRO A 103 -1.80 18.09 -20.03
C PRO A 103 -2.44 19.32 -20.67
N ALA A 104 -3.74 19.30 -20.98
CA ALA A 104 -4.53 20.47 -21.38
C ALA A 104 -5.10 21.26 -20.20
N SER A 105 -5.32 20.60 -19.06
CA SER A 105 -5.99 21.18 -17.90
C SER A 105 -5.16 22.24 -17.15
N GLY A 106 -3.84 22.30 -17.40
CA GLY A 106 -2.93 23.30 -16.85
C GLY A 106 -2.75 23.26 -15.34
N LYS A 107 -3.34 22.30 -14.61
CA LYS A 107 -3.19 22.18 -13.16
C LYS A 107 -1.79 21.66 -12.83
N GLU A 108 -1.03 22.49 -12.13
CA GLU A 108 0.43 22.43 -12.10
C GLU A 108 1.01 21.17 -11.45
N ALA A 109 2.17 20.76 -11.98
CA ALA A 109 3.11 19.96 -11.21
C ALA A 109 3.73 20.85 -10.12
N TYR A 110 3.41 20.58 -8.85
CA TYR A 110 4.10 21.21 -7.72
C TYR A 110 5.61 20.94 -7.81
N ASN A 111 6.39 22.00 -7.94
CA ASN A 111 7.84 21.94 -8.06
C ASN A 111 8.48 22.12 -6.66
N PRO A 112 9.08 21.08 -6.05
CA PRO A 112 9.77 21.19 -4.76
C PRO A 112 11.15 21.85 -4.94
N GLY A 113 11.16 23.13 -5.33
CA GLY A 113 12.35 23.93 -5.59
C GLY A 113 12.85 24.68 -4.35
N CYS A 114 13.88 24.12 -3.69
CA CYS A 114 14.84 24.81 -2.82
C CYS A 114 14.33 25.71 -1.68
N GLY A 115 14.32 25.14 -0.47
CA GLY A 115 14.36 25.86 0.81
C GLY A 115 15.33 25.23 1.80
N ARG A 116 16.52 24.79 1.35
CA ARG A 116 17.59 24.32 2.23
C ARG A 116 18.49 25.49 2.66
N ASP A 117 18.14 26.12 3.77
CA ASP A 117 19.13 26.83 4.58
C ASP A 117 19.22 26.14 5.95
N ALA A 118 20.36 25.48 6.17
CA ALA A 118 20.66 24.86 7.45
C ALA A 118 21.21 25.93 8.41
N TYR A 119 20.40 26.34 9.38
CA TYR A 119 20.91 27.11 10.51
C TYR A 119 21.79 26.21 11.36
N ALA A 120 23.08 26.50 11.42
CA ALA A 120 24.03 25.76 12.24
C ALA A 120 23.90 26.19 13.72
N PRO A 121 23.97 25.25 14.69
CA PRO A 121 24.09 25.62 16.10
C PRO A 121 25.44 26.31 16.34
N ARG A 122 25.41 27.41 17.10
CA ARG A 122 26.60 27.88 17.80
C ARG A 122 26.79 26.99 19.03
N ASP A 123 27.95 26.35 19.15
CA ASP A 123 28.75 26.59 20.36
C ASP A 123 30.24 26.39 20.15
N ASP A 124 31.02 26.94 21.08
CA ASP A 124 32.44 27.27 20.96
C ASP A 124 33.39 26.08 21.23
N THR A 125 34.23 25.71 20.26
CA THR A 125 35.52 25.01 20.51
C THR A 125 36.54 25.27 19.41
N THR A 126 37.82 25.31 19.81
CA THR A 126 38.96 25.85 19.03
C THR A 126 39.28 25.14 17.72
N GLN A 127 39.43 25.92 16.64
CA GLN A 127 39.77 25.44 15.29
C GLN A 127 41.21 24.93 15.14
N CYS A 128 41.38 23.91 14.30
CA CYS A 128 42.59 23.70 13.50
C CYS A 128 42.18 23.65 12.01
N GLU A 129 42.46 24.73 11.24
CA GLU A 129 41.97 24.86 9.86
C GLU A 129 42.61 23.85 8.90
N ALA A 130 41.80 22.95 8.32
CA ALA A 130 42.22 22.05 7.27
C ALA A 130 42.57 22.81 5.97
N ARG A 131 43.83 22.67 5.51
CA ARG A 131 44.34 23.24 4.26
C ARG A 131 44.16 22.25 3.11
N THR A 132 43.86 22.76 1.92
CA THR A 132 43.78 21.95 0.68
C THR A 132 44.77 22.53 -0.32
N CYS A 133 45.69 21.70 -0.83
CA CYS A 133 46.82 22.13 -1.66
C CYS A 133 47.66 23.28 -1.06
N GLY A 134 47.78 23.34 0.27
CA GLY A 134 48.54 24.37 0.99
C GLY A 134 47.81 25.71 1.19
N LEU A 135 46.69 25.95 0.51
CA LEU A 135 45.87 27.15 0.67
C LEU A 135 44.72 26.94 1.67
N ARG A 136 44.23 28.04 2.25
CA ARG A 136 42.97 28.07 3.00
C ARG A 136 41.81 27.75 2.05
N ARG A 137 40.86 26.91 2.48
CA ARG A 137 39.70 26.46 1.68
C ARG A 137 38.98 27.57 0.87
N PRO A 138 38.62 28.75 1.44
CA PRO A 138 37.98 29.80 0.64
C PRO A 138 38.87 30.35 -0.49
N ILE A 139 40.20 30.39 -0.29
CA ILE A 139 41.15 30.87 -1.30
C ILE A 139 41.31 29.85 -2.42
N PHE A 140 41.35 28.55 -2.10
CA PHE A 140 41.40 27.47 -3.10
C PHE A 140 40.21 27.55 -4.08
N TRP A 141 38.99 27.70 -3.56
CA TRP A 141 37.79 27.84 -4.41
C TRP A 141 37.78 29.12 -5.24
N ALA A 142 38.24 30.26 -4.68
CA ALA A 142 38.36 31.50 -5.44
C ALA A 142 39.34 31.36 -6.64
N VAL A 143 40.50 30.73 -6.42
CA VAL A 143 41.49 30.46 -7.49
C VAL A 143 40.91 29.51 -8.55
N LEU A 144 40.20 28.45 -8.14
CA LEU A 144 39.60 27.49 -9.07
C LEU A 144 38.56 28.16 -9.99
N VAL A 145 37.72 29.04 -9.45
CA VAL A 145 36.73 29.79 -10.24
C VAL A 145 37.41 30.71 -11.26
N ILE A 146 38.48 31.42 -10.87
CA ILE A 146 39.23 32.30 -11.78
C ILE A 146 39.84 31.50 -12.94
N VAL A 147 40.42 30.32 -12.66
CA VAL A 147 40.96 29.43 -13.70
C VAL A 147 39.87 28.92 -14.64
N MET A 148 38.72 28.51 -14.11
CA MET A 148 37.58 28.06 -14.95
C MET A 148 37.06 29.18 -15.86
N VAL A 149 36.93 30.41 -15.36
CA VAL A 149 36.52 31.57 -16.18
C VAL A 149 37.55 31.88 -17.26
N ALA A 150 38.85 31.79 -16.96
CA ALA A 150 39.91 31.99 -17.96
C ALA A 150 39.89 30.92 -19.07
N VAL A 151 39.62 29.65 -18.74
CA VAL A 151 39.47 28.56 -19.72
C VAL A 151 38.25 28.78 -20.62
N VAL A 152 37.11 29.19 -20.07
CA VAL A 152 35.90 29.49 -20.85
C VAL A 152 36.12 30.70 -21.77
N ALA A 153 36.78 31.75 -21.29
CA ALA A 153 37.12 32.93 -22.10
C ALA A 153 38.06 32.56 -23.27
N ALA A 154 39.05 31.69 -23.04
CA ALA A 154 39.94 31.19 -24.08
C ALA A 154 39.22 30.32 -25.13
N ALA A 155 38.22 29.53 -24.70
CA ALA A 155 37.45 28.67 -25.60
C ALA A 155 36.52 29.45 -26.55
N VAL A 156 35.93 30.56 -26.08
CA VAL A 156 35.00 31.38 -26.90
C VAL A 156 35.74 32.31 -27.87
N GLY A 157 37.01 32.67 -27.59
CA GLY A 157 37.81 33.54 -28.45
C GLY A 157 38.34 32.91 -29.75
N GLY A 158 38.15 31.60 -29.97
CA GLY A 158 38.84 30.85 -31.03
C GLY A 158 38.01 30.44 -32.26
N GLY A 159 36.71 30.77 -32.34
CA GLY A 159 35.78 30.03 -33.21
C GLY A 159 34.70 30.83 -33.93
N VAL A 160 35.04 31.89 -34.67
CA VAL A 160 34.11 32.54 -35.63
C VAL A 160 34.82 32.86 -36.94
N GLY A 161 34.52 32.12 -38.02
CA GLY A 161 35.11 32.37 -39.34
C GLY A 161 34.68 31.39 -40.44
N GLY A 162 33.69 31.80 -41.25
CA GLY A 162 33.18 31.04 -42.41
C GLY A 162 31.96 30.17 -42.08
N SER A 163 30.87 30.16 -42.85
CA SER A 163 30.60 30.83 -44.14
C SER A 163 29.10 31.04 -44.36
N LEU A 164 28.72 31.93 -45.28
CA LEU A 164 27.34 32.24 -45.66
C LEU A 164 27.13 32.02 -47.17
N ALA A 165 25.87 31.98 -47.60
CA ALA A 165 25.33 31.71 -48.95
C ALA A 165 25.13 30.21 -49.25
N ASN A 166 24.05 29.78 -49.93
CA ASN A 166 23.35 30.51 -50.98
C ASN A 166 21.87 30.08 -51.18
N ARG A 167 21.09 30.90 -51.92
CA ARG A 167 19.79 30.66 -52.62
C ARG A 167 18.45 31.03 -51.94
N HIS A 168 18.02 32.25 -52.25
CA HIS A 168 16.73 32.63 -52.90
C HIS A 168 16.09 31.53 -53.81
N SER A 169 14.78 31.51 -54.12
CA SER A 169 13.69 32.50 -53.91
C SER A 169 12.27 31.89 -54.10
N ALA A 170 11.27 32.57 -53.49
CA ALA A 170 9.89 32.83 -53.94
C ALA A 170 8.90 31.72 -54.36
N GLY A 171 7.65 31.85 -53.86
CA GLY A 171 6.49 31.01 -54.22
C GLY A 171 5.22 31.33 -53.42
N SER A 172 4.69 32.55 -53.55
CA SER A 172 3.36 33.02 -53.14
C SER A 172 2.21 32.28 -53.88
N ASP A 173 0.93 32.23 -53.49
CA ASP A 173 0.17 32.91 -52.41
C ASP A 173 -1.21 32.25 -52.18
N THR A 174 -1.83 32.51 -51.01
CA THR A 174 -3.31 32.58 -50.74
C THR A 174 -4.27 31.38 -50.81
N ALA A 175 -5.39 31.57 -50.06
CA ALA A 175 -6.66 30.84 -49.97
C ALA A 175 -6.67 29.53 -49.14
N SER A 176 -7.62 29.30 -48.23
CA SER A 176 -8.77 30.14 -47.80
C SER A 176 -9.21 29.75 -46.37
N ASP A 177 -9.66 30.75 -45.59
CA ASP A 177 -10.54 30.49 -44.44
C ASP A 177 -11.83 29.85 -44.96
N ASP A 178 -12.23 28.73 -44.36
CA ASP A 178 -13.56 28.15 -44.57
C ASP A 178 -14.15 27.73 -43.23
N SER A 179 -15.35 28.23 -42.93
CA SER A 179 -15.91 28.27 -41.57
C SER A 179 -17.13 27.37 -41.42
N SER A 180 -16.89 26.11 -41.04
CA SER A 180 -17.87 25.21 -40.42
C SER A 180 -17.11 24.03 -39.77
N SER A 181 -17.50 23.42 -38.66
CA SER A 181 -18.64 23.62 -37.73
C SER A 181 -18.27 23.06 -36.35
N ASN A 182 -18.88 23.56 -35.27
CA ASN A 182 -18.83 23.10 -33.87
C ASN A 182 -18.02 21.81 -33.55
N GLY A 183 -16.90 21.98 -32.85
CA GLY A 183 -16.20 20.93 -32.12
C GLY A 183 -15.32 21.53 -31.02
N GLY A 184 -15.36 20.97 -29.81
CA GLY A 184 -14.60 21.48 -28.66
C GLY A 184 -13.10 21.58 -28.94
N ASN A 185 -12.49 22.70 -28.55
CA ASN A 185 -11.11 23.05 -28.91
C ASN A 185 -10.07 22.30 -28.03
N LEU A 186 -10.05 20.97 -28.14
CA LEU A 186 -9.22 20.07 -27.35
C LEU A 186 -7.73 20.28 -27.63
N SER A 187 -6.93 20.41 -26.58
CA SER A 187 -5.50 20.69 -26.71
C SER A 187 -4.74 19.58 -27.45
N ARG A 188 -3.71 19.98 -28.21
CA ARG A 188 -2.68 19.07 -28.74
C ARG A 188 -1.98 18.28 -27.64
N THR A 189 -1.98 18.78 -26.40
CA THR A 189 -1.33 18.13 -25.27
C THR A 189 -2.23 17.09 -24.59
N SER A 190 -3.54 17.04 -24.85
CA SER A 190 -4.45 16.02 -24.30
C SER A 190 -4.14 14.60 -24.78
N LEU A 191 -4.65 13.61 -24.03
CA LEU A 191 -4.62 12.19 -24.39
C LEU A 191 -5.24 11.93 -25.77
N LEU A 192 -4.59 11.08 -26.59
CA LEU A 192 -5.17 10.55 -27.82
C LEU A 192 -6.18 9.43 -27.48
N PRO A 193 -7.49 9.55 -27.80
CA PRO A 193 -8.50 8.56 -27.37
C PRO A 193 -8.32 7.14 -27.94
N GLY A 194 -7.55 7.02 -29.03
CA GLY A 194 -7.15 5.76 -29.65
C GLY A 194 -5.70 5.36 -29.39
N THR A 195 -5.05 5.93 -28.36
CA THR A 195 -3.69 5.50 -27.98
C THR A 195 -3.67 4.02 -27.62
N SER A 196 -2.58 3.32 -27.92
CA SER A 196 -2.23 2.08 -27.19
C SER A 196 -1.83 2.43 -25.75
N LEU A 197 -1.82 1.45 -24.85
CA LEU A 197 -1.22 1.60 -23.51
C LEU A 197 -0.11 0.56 -23.31
N ALA A 198 0.88 0.92 -22.52
CA ALA A 198 1.81 -0.05 -21.92
C ALA A 198 2.01 0.31 -20.44
N ALA A 199 2.14 -0.69 -19.57
CA ALA A 199 2.29 -0.48 -18.14
C ALA A 199 3.36 -1.41 -17.56
N VAL A 200 4.14 -0.91 -16.62
CA VAL A 200 5.16 -1.67 -15.87
C VAL A 200 5.20 -1.20 -14.42
N ASN A 201 5.80 -2.01 -13.55
CA ASN A 201 6.08 -1.62 -12.17
C ASN A 201 7.41 -2.22 -11.71
N PHE A 202 7.97 -1.63 -10.66
CA PHE A 202 9.07 -2.19 -9.90
C PHE A 202 9.07 -1.57 -8.49
N THR A 203 9.78 -2.20 -7.57
CA THR A 203 10.08 -1.63 -6.25
C THR A 203 11.52 -1.11 -6.29
N ASP A 204 11.75 0.08 -5.75
CA ASP A 204 13.07 0.71 -5.71
C ASP A 204 13.89 0.28 -4.47
N GLN A 205 15.13 0.75 -4.39
CA GLN A 205 16.08 0.41 -3.32
C GLN A 205 15.64 0.88 -1.90
N TYR A 206 14.57 1.67 -1.81
CA TYR A 206 14.00 2.15 -0.55
C TYR A 206 12.72 1.40 -0.15
N GLY A 207 12.35 0.37 -0.90
CA GLY A 207 11.11 -0.39 -0.70
C GLY A 207 9.86 0.35 -1.20
N HIS A 208 10.00 1.38 -2.05
CA HIS A 208 8.85 2.10 -2.60
C HIS A 208 8.41 1.53 -3.95
N ASP A 209 7.11 1.36 -4.11
CA ASP A 209 6.50 0.86 -5.33
C ASP A 209 6.40 1.99 -6.35
N ASN A 210 6.91 1.72 -7.55
CA ASN A 210 6.88 2.59 -8.70
C ASN A 210 5.98 1.99 -9.78
N LEU A 211 4.97 2.74 -10.23
CA LEU A 211 4.05 2.33 -11.30
C LEU A 211 4.23 3.29 -12.49
N LEU A 212 4.45 2.75 -13.69
CA LEU A 212 4.65 3.54 -14.91
C LEU A 212 3.63 3.15 -15.98
N VAL A 213 2.97 4.15 -16.57
CA VAL A 213 1.99 4.00 -17.64
C VAL A 213 2.39 4.86 -18.84
N PHE A 214 2.46 4.27 -20.02
CA PHE A 214 2.92 4.90 -21.26
C PHE A 214 1.78 5.03 -22.28
N TYR A 215 1.70 6.19 -22.92
CA TYR A 215 0.62 6.57 -23.82
C TYR A 215 1.06 7.63 -24.84
N GLN A 216 0.21 7.85 -25.85
CA GLN A 216 0.37 8.86 -26.88
C GLN A 216 -0.59 10.04 -26.66
N LEU A 217 -0.08 11.25 -26.86
CA LEU A 217 -0.87 12.50 -26.85
C LEU A 217 -1.42 12.82 -28.25
N ARG A 218 -2.42 13.71 -28.35
CA ARG A 218 -2.97 14.19 -29.64
C ARG A 218 -1.93 14.87 -30.53
N SER A 219 -0.86 15.40 -29.94
CA SER A 219 0.32 15.92 -30.64
C SER A 219 1.15 14.85 -31.36
N LEU A 220 0.85 13.56 -31.14
CA LEU A 220 1.64 12.36 -31.45
C LEU A 220 2.84 12.10 -30.52
N ALA A 221 3.13 12.98 -29.56
CA ALA A 221 4.22 12.77 -28.61
C ALA A 221 3.93 11.58 -27.68
N LEU A 222 4.98 10.85 -27.30
CA LEU A 222 4.90 9.80 -26.28
C LEU A 222 5.10 10.41 -24.89
N ALA A 223 4.25 10.01 -23.96
CA ALA A 223 4.24 10.44 -22.58
C ALA A 223 4.26 9.25 -21.61
N GLN A 224 4.69 9.52 -20.39
CA GLN A 224 4.67 8.62 -19.25
C GLN A 224 3.90 9.31 -18.11
N SER A 225 3.05 8.57 -17.42
CA SER A 225 2.63 8.88 -16.05
C SER A 225 3.30 7.92 -15.09
N ALA A 226 3.82 8.43 -13.97
CA ALA A 226 4.62 7.72 -12.99
C ALA A 226 4.13 8.01 -11.56
N PHE A 227 3.86 6.95 -10.80
CA PHE A 227 3.53 6.98 -9.37
C PHE A 227 4.69 6.45 -8.55
N ASN A 228 4.93 7.01 -7.36
CA ASN A 228 5.82 6.44 -6.34
C ASN A 228 5.13 6.43 -4.97
N SER A 229 5.12 5.27 -4.30
CA SER A 229 4.37 5.06 -3.06
C SER A 229 4.83 5.92 -1.86
N SER A 230 6.08 6.40 -1.84
CA SER A 230 6.55 7.33 -0.78
C SER A 230 5.86 8.69 -0.84
N THR A 231 5.40 9.11 -2.02
CA THR A 231 4.79 10.43 -2.23
C THR A 231 3.26 10.37 -2.34
N GLY A 232 2.70 9.19 -2.64
CA GLY A 232 1.26 9.02 -2.92
C GLY A 232 0.77 9.82 -4.14
N LYS A 233 1.66 10.26 -5.03
CA LYS A 233 1.35 11.16 -6.15
C LYS A 233 1.77 10.58 -7.49
N TRP A 234 0.95 10.86 -8.51
CA TRP A 234 1.30 10.68 -9.92
C TRP A 234 2.03 11.93 -10.44
N SER A 235 2.93 11.73 -11.38
CA SER A 235 3.67 12.76 -12.12
C SER A 235 3.72 12.38 -13.60
N ALA A 236 3.70 13.36 -14.51
CA ALA A 236 3.72 13.11 -15.95
C ALA A 236 4.97 13.72 -16.60
N SER A 237 5.56 13.00 -17.56
CA SER A 237 6.72 13.46 -18.32
C SER A 237 6.67 13.00 -19.78
N ILE A 238 7.37 13.72 -20.67
CA ILE A 238 7.48 13.35 -22.09
C ILE A 238 8.59 12.31 -22.26
N VAL A 239 8.27 11.23 -22.98
CA VAL A 239 9.20 10.17 -23.39
C VAL A 239 9.84 10.51 -24.73
N ASN A 240 9.05 10.96 -25.70
CA ASN A 240 9.54 11.41 -27.00
C ASN A 240 8.63 12.48 -27.63
N SER A 241 9.17 13.67 -27.87
CA SER A 241 8.50 14.79 -28.55
C SER A 241 8.76 14.88 -30.06
N LYS A 242 9.50 13.93 -30.66
CA LYS A 242 9.72 13.88 -32.11
C LYS A 242 8.50 13.30 -32.84
N THR A 243 7.45 14.10 -32.94
CA THR A 243 6.13 13.71 -33.46
C THR A 243 6.13 13.22 -34.91
N ASN A 244 7.17 13.54 -35.69
CA ASN A 244 7.39 13.05 -37.05
C ASN A 244 7.98 11.63 -37.12
N GLU A 245 8.57 11.13 -36.04
CA GLU A 245 9.14 9.77 -35.94
C GLU A 245 8.15 8.77 -35.30
N ILE A 246 6.94 9.21 -34.92
CA ILE A 246 5.96 8.42 -34.17
C ILE A 246 4.67 8.25 -34.99
N LYS A 247 4.21 7.01 -35.19
CA LYS A 247 2.95 6.72 -35.91
C LYS A 247 1.73 7.24 -35.12
N ASN A 248 0.70 7.73 -35.80
CA ASN A 248 -0.58 8.01 -35.14
C ASN A 248 -1.28 6.70 -34.73
N GLY A 249 -1.71 6.58 -33.47
CA GLY A 249 -2.21 5.32 -32.93
C GLY A 249 -1.13 4.25 -32.81
N THR A 250 0.12 4.67 -32.52
CA THR A 250 1.27 3.77 -32.47
C THR A 250 1.03 2.59 -31.53
N ALA A 251 1.49 1.40 -31.93
CA ALA A 251 1.58 0.28 -31.00
C ALA A 251 2.58 0.65 -29.89
N LEU A 252 2.29 0.28 -28.65
CA LEU A 252 3.14 0.55 -27.49
C LEU A 252 3.38 -0.73 -26.69
N SER A 253 4.60 -0.87 -26.19
CA SER A 253 4.97 -1.89 -25.21
C SER A 253 6.08 -1.35 -24.31
N ALA A 254 6.17 -1.84 -23.08
CA ALA A 254 7.23 -1.46 -22.15
C ALA A 254 7.76 -2.69 -21.41
N SER A 255 8.99 -2.60 -20.89
CA SER A 255 9.57 -3.63 -20.03
C SER A 255 10.60 -3.07 -19.06
N ILE A 256 10.78 -3.76 -17.93
CA ILE A 256 11.85 -3.52 -16.96
C ILE A 256 12.98 -4.53 -17.19
N TYR A 257 14.21 -4.04 -17.17
CA TYR A 257 15.42 -4.86 -17.14
C TYR A 257 16.20 -4.60 -15.84
N TRP A 258 15.91 -5.41 -14.84
CA TRP A 258 16.52 -5.39 -13.52
C TRP A 258 17.95 -5.94 -13.55
N ARG A 259 18.86 -5.27 -12.82
CA ARG A 259 20.28 -5.61 -12.69
C ARG A 259 20.66 -5.85 -11.23
N SER A 260 20.19 -4.99 -10.33
CA SER A 260 20.31 -5.06 -8.87
C SER A 260 19.16 -4.27 -8.20
N LYS A 261 19.06 -4.28 -6.87
CA LYS A 261 18.05 -3.47 -6.15
C LYS A 261 18.22 -1.97 -6.38
N GLU A 262 19.43 -1.53 -6.75
CA GLU A 262 19.83 -0.15 -7.03
C GLU A 262 19.82 0.18 -8.53
N SER A 263 19.81 -0.82 -9.41
CA SER A 263 20.03 -0.65 -10.85
C SER A 263 19.04 -1.42 -11.73
N ARG A 264 18.29 -0.71 -12.57
CA ARG A 264 17.37 -1.24 -13.59
C ARG A 264 17.24 -0.29 -14.79
N ASP A 265 16.89 -0.84 -15.94
CA ASP A 265 16.52 -0.07 -17.13
C ASP A 265 15.01 -0.15 -17.35
N THR A 266 14.35 0.97 -17.65
CA THR A 266 12.97 0.99 -18.17
C THR A 266 13.02 1.26 -19.66
N ARG A 267 12.30 0.45 -20.45
CA ARG A 267 12.31 0.52 -21.91
C ARG A 267 10.90 0.66 -22.46
N VAL A 268 10.75 1.45 -23.50
CA VAL A 268 9.49 1.70 -24.21
C VAL A 268 9.72 1.47 -25.70
N TYR A 269 8.87 0.64 -26.31
CA TYR A 269 8.90 0.28 -27.72
C TYR A 269 7.67 0.85 -28.41
N TYR A 270 7.86 1.39 -29.61
CA TYR A 270 6.81 2.04 -30.39
C TYR A 270 7.01 1.85 -31.90
N THR A 271 5.98 2.16 -32.68
CA THR A 271 6.04 2.12 -34.16
C THR A 271 6.14 3.52 -34.77
N GLY A 272 6.98 3.64 -35.81
CA GLY A 272 7.12 4.84 -36.63
C GLY A 272 6.18 4.85 -37.85
N PRO A 273 6.01 5.99 -38.54
CA PRO A 273 5.18 6.08 -39.75
C PRO A 273 5.67 5.23 -40.94
N ASP A 274 6.90 4.72 -40.88
CA ASP A 274 7.52 3.85 -41.89
C ASP A 274 7.29 2.35 -41.64
N ASP A 275 6.36 2.00 -40.74
CA ASP A 275 6.07 0.63 -40.30
C ASP A 275 7.31 -0.13 -39.80
N LYS A 276 8.16 0.59 -39.06
CA LYS A 276 9.28 0.03 -38.30
C LYS A 276 9.16 0.29 -36.80
N ILE A 277 9.87 -0.53 -36.02
CA ILE A 277 9.91 -0.44 -34.56
C ILE A 277 11.05 0.47 -34.10
N TYR A 278 10.74 1.31 -33.13
CA TYR A 278 11.65 2.21 -32.43
C TYR A 278 11.59 1.94 -30.93
N GLY A 279 12.63 2.35 -30.21
CA GLY A 279 12.66 2.21 -28.75
C GLY A 279 13.35 3.36 -28.05
N GLN A 280 12.91 3.66 -26.83
CA GLN A 280 13.58 4.53 -25.88
C GLN A 280 13.96 3.72 -24.62
N VAL A 281 15.03 4.11 -23.95
CA VAL A 281 15.47 3.54 -22.67
C VAL A 281 15.92 4.63 -21.70
N VAL A 282 15.56 4.46 -20.43
CA VAL A 282 16.19 5.14 -19.29
C VAL A 282 16.90 4.08 -18.45
N GLY A 283 18.20 4.26 -18.22
CA GLY A 283 19.04 3.33 -17.46
C GLY A 283 19.27 3.78 -16.01
N GLY A 284 19.80 2.88 -15.17
CA GLY A 284 20.16 3.18 -13.79
C GLY A 284 18.99 3.07 -12.83
N GLN A 285 18.22 4.14 -12.60
CA GLN A 285 17.12 4.08 -11.61
C GLN A 285 15.78 3.62 -12.19
N GLY A 286 15.67 3.42 -13.51
CA GLY A 286 14.40 3.05 -14.17
C GLY A 286 13.34 4.16 -14.19
N LEU A 287 13.61 5.33 -13.61
CA LEU A 287 12.72 6.50 -13.63
C LEU A 287 13.31 7.61 -14.49
N ALA A 288 12.47 8.20 -15.35
CA ALA A 288 12.78 9.40 -16.12
C ALA A 288 12.00 10.61 -15.57
N ALA A 289 12.72 11.53 -14.91
CA ALA A 289 12.15 12.79 -14.44
C ALA A 289 11.87 13.78 -15.58
N THR A 290 12.60 13.68 -16.70
CA THR A 290 12.45 14.56 -17.87
C THR A 290 12.67 13.80 -19.17
N GLN A 291 12.32 14.40 -20.32
CA GLN A 291 12.60 13.83 -21.64
C GLN A 291 14.11 13.57 -21.86
N ALA A 292 14.99 14.43 -21.31
CA ALA A 292 16.43 14.30 -21.46
C ALA A 292 17.03 13.04 -20.80
N SER A 293 16.26 12.35 -19.95
CA SER A 293 16.65 11.06 -19.36
C SER A 293 16.50 9.87 -20.32
N TRP A 294 15.79 10.04 -21.45
CA TRP A 294 15.56 8.98 -22.43
C TRP A 294 16.62 8.98 -23.53
N SER A 295 17.12 7.80 -23.86
CA SER A 295 18.06 7.56 -24.96
C SER A 295 17.48 6.56 -25.97
N PRO A 296 17.74 6.71 -27.28
CA PRO A 296 17.32 5.73 -28.29
C PRO A 296 17.87 4.33 -27.99
N LEU A 297 17.00 3.31 -28.07
CA LEU A 297 17.39 1.94 -27.77
C LEU A 297 18.19 1.33 -28.94
N ALA A 298 19.47 1.07 -28.66
CA ALA A 298 20.42 0.53 -29.62
C ALA A 298 20.02 -0.86 -30.15
N GLY A 299 20.25 -1.10 -31.43
CA GLY A 299 19.96 -2.37 -32.11
C GLY A 299 18.49 -2.60 -32.45
N VAL A 300 17.55 -1.80 -31.92
CA VAL A 300 16.12 -1.90 -32.21
C VAL A 300 15.67 -0.85 -33.22
N SER A 301 16.02 0.41 -32.98
CA SER A 301 15.36 1.54 -33.64
C SER A 301 15.60 1.60 -35.14
N GLY A 302 14.53 1.45 -35.92
CA GLY A 302 14.56 1.43 -37.39
C GLY A 302 15.01 0.10 -38.02
N ASN A 303 15.32 -0.93 -37.22
CA ASN A 303 15.88 -2.20 -37.72
C ASN A 303 14.82 -3.28 -38.01
N PHE A 304 13.64 -3.18 -37.39
CA PHE A 304 12.60 -4.21 -37.45
C PHE A 304 11.35 -3.69 -38.16
N ALA A 305 11.00 -4.30 -39.29
CA ALA A 305 9.75 -4.05 -40.01
C ALA A 305 8.59 -4.84 -39.38
N ILE A 306 7.41 -4.23 -39.30
CA ILE A 306 6.24 -4.73 -38.57
C ILE A 306 4.98 -4.59 -39.45
N ALA A 307 3.95 -5.42 -39.26
CA ALA A 307 2.69 -5.20 -39.98
C ALA A 307 2.01 -3.88 -39.53
N PRO A 308 1.35 -3.13 -40.43
CA PRO A 308 0.83 -1.80 -40.10
C PRO A 308 -0.13 -1.72 -38.90
N ASN A 309 -0.87 -2.81 -38.63
CA ASN A 309 -1.84 -2.92 -37.53
C ASN A 309 -1.41 -3.92 -36.44
N SER A 310 -0.13 -4.30 -36.43
CA SER A 310 0.43 -5.22 -35.44
C SER A 310 0.43 -4.60 -34.03
N ARG A 311 0.39 -5.45 -33.01
CA ARG A 311 0.71 -5.03 -31.63
C ARG A 311 2.18 -5.28 -31.32
N LEU A 312 2.69 -4.57 -30.32
CA LEU A 312 4.00 -4.81 -29.72
C LEU A 312 3.79 -5.46 -28.36
N VAL A 313 4.62 -6.45 -28.03
CA VAL A 313 4.75 -6.95 -26.66
C VAL A 313 6.22 -7.15 -26.31
N SER A 314 6.61 -6.88 -25.07
CA SER A 314 7.99 -6.96 -24.62
C SER A 314 8.07 -7.49 -23.19
N SER A 315 9.10 -8.28 -22.92
CA SER A 315 9.45 -8.72 -21.56
C SER A 315 10.93 -8.48 -21.38
N GLY A 316 11.32 -7.99 -20.20
CA GLY A 316 12.71 -7.97 -19.78
C GLY A 316 12.93 -8.96 -18.64
N ARG A 317 14.15 -8.95 -18.09
CA ARG A 317 14.41 -9.55 -16.79
C ARG A 317 13.83 -8.63 -15.72
N GLU A 318 12.56 -8.79 -15.37
CA GLU A 318 11.88 -7.92 -14.39
C GLU A 318 12.51 -8.01 -12.98
N ASN A 319 13.12 -9.15 -12.66
CA ASN A 319 13.72 -9.46 -11.37
C ASN A 319 14.69 -10.66 -11.44
N ALA A 320 15.26 -11.07 -10.30
CA ALA A 320 16.19 -12.19 -10.21
C ALA A 320 15.62 -13.52 -10.73
N ASP A 321 14.31 -13.73 -10.59
CA ASP A 321 13.55 -14.96 -10.82
C ASP A 321 12.69 -14.93 -12.10
N ALA A 322 12.69 -13.79 -12.78
CA ALA A 322 12.06 -13.57 -14.05
C ALA A 322 12.88 -14.20 -15.18
N TYR A 323 12.19 -14.40 -16.30
CA TYR A 323 12.76 -15.00 -17.50
C TYR A 323 14.06 -14.29 -17.95
N GLU A 324 15.11 -15.04 -18.28
CA GLU A 324 16.41 -14.46 -18.62
C GLU A 324 16.47 -14.01 -20.09
N GLY A 325 16.23 -12.71 -20.30
CA GLY A 325 16.49 -12.04 -21.57
C GLY A 325 15.62 -10.80 -21.78
N ASP A 326 16.00 -10.02 -22.79
CA ASP A 326 15.11 -9.01 -23.37
C ASP A 326 14.42 -9.60 -24.59
N PHE A 327 13.08 -9.56 -24.57
CA PHE A 327 12.21 -10.03 -25.64
C PHE A 327 11.37 -8.88 -26.18
N LEU A 328 11.24 -8.83 -27.49
CA LEU A 328 10.34 -7.97 -28.24
C LEU A 328 9.65 -8.85 -29.30
N MET A 329 8.33 -8.99 -29.23
CA MET A 329 7.56 -9.81 -30.17
C MET A 329 6.51 -8.96 -30.90
N TYR A 330 6.28 -9.29 -32.17
CA TYR A 330 5.36 -8.57 -33.05
C TYR A 330 4.94 -9.43 -34.23
N GLN A 331 3.77 -9.15 -34.81
CA GLN A 331 3.31 -9.74 -36.07
C GLN A 331 3.95 -9.02 -37.26
N ASP A 332 4.50 -9.77 -38.22
CA ASP A 332 4.97 -9.24 -39.52
C ASP A 332 3.87 -9.24 -40.60
N THR A 333 4.17 -8.66 -41.77
CA THR A 333 3.22 -8.54 -42.89
C THR A 333 2.72 -9.87 -43.47
N SER A 334 3.31 -11.01 -43.08
CA SER A 334 2.87 -12.36 -43.45
C SER A 334 2.04 -13.06 -42.35
N GLY A 335 1.68 -12.35 -41.28
CA GLY A 335 0.92 -12.87 -40.14
C GLY A 335 1.77 -13.65 -39.13
N VAL A 336 3.10 -13.67 -39.30
CA VAL A 336 4.00 -14.47 -38.46
C VAL A 336 4.45 -13.65 -37.26
N ILE A 337 4.32 -14.21 -36.05
CA ILE A 337 4.85 -13.58 -34.85
C ILE A 337 6.37 -13.76 -34.84
N ARG A 338 7.08 -12.66 -35.05
CA ARG A 338 8.52 -12.52 -34.90
C ARG A 338 8.87 -12.35 -33.43
N VAL A 339 10.01 -12.92 -33.05
CA VAL A 339 10.57 -12.90 -31.71
C VAL A 339 11.99 -12.37 -31.83
N GLN A 340 12.20 -11.15 -31.35
CA GLN A 340 13.52 -10.55 -31.24
C GLN A 340 14.01 -10.73 -29.81
N ARG A 341 15.16 -11.38 -29.65
CA ARG A 341 15.80 -11.64 -28.36
C ARG A 341 17.17 -10.98 -28.33
N ARG A 342 17.44 -10.17 -27.30
CA ARG A 342 18.78 -9.63 -27.06
C ARG A 342 19.66 -10.70 -26.42
N GLN A 343 20.89 -10.86 -26.90
CA GLN A 343 21.84 -11.81 -26.35
C GLN A 343 22.58 -11.19 -25.16
N ASN A 344 22.65 -11.94 -24.06
CA ASN A 344 23.33 -11.53 -22.83
C ASN A 344 24.79 -11.98 -22.84
N SER A 345 25.67 -11.26 -22.14
CA SER A 345 27.11 -11.55 -22.04
C SER A 345 27.44 -12.96 -21.52
N ASN A 346 26.50 -13.58 -20.81
CA ASN A 346 26.71 -14.85 -20.13
C ASN A 346 26.22 -16.05 -20.97
N GLU A 347 25.69 -15.82 -22.18
CA GLU A 347 25.16 -16.87 -23.05
C GLU A 347 26.03 -17.09 -24.30
N GLY A 348 26.94 -18.06 -24.20
CA GLY A 348 27.71 -18.56 -25.35
C GLY A 348 28.88 -17.66 -25.76
N ASP A 349 29.00 -17.41 -27.07
CA ASP A 349 30.08 -16.59 -27.63
C ASP A 349 29.87 -15.11 -27.29
N GLY A 350 30.65 -14.61 -26.34
CA GLY A 350 30.61 -13.23 -25.85
C GLY A 350 30.81 -12.15 -26.92
N SER A 351 31.28 -12.51 -28.13
CA SER A 351 31.35 -11.59 -29.29
C SER A 351 29.98 -11.01 -29.70
N LYS A 352 28.87 -11.67 -29.32
CA LYS A 352 27.49 -11.28 -29.68
C LYS A 352 26.73 -10.59 -28.55
N SER A 353 27.36 -10.35 -27.41
CA SER A 353 26.75 -9.66 -26.27
C SER A 353 26.12 -8.32 -26.68
N GLY A 354 24.84 -8.14 -26.34
CA GLY A 354 24.06 -6.95 -26.66
C GLY A 354 23.45 -6.91 -28.07
N GLN A 355 23.76 -7.86 -28.96
CA GLN A 355 23.12 -7.98 -30.28
C GLN A 355 21.71 -8.55 -30.16
N TRP A 356 20.87 -8.33 -31.18
CA TRP A 356 19.53 -8.92 -31.28
C TRP A 356 19.53 -10.09 -32.27
N SER A 357 19.04 -11.24 -31.83
CA SER A 357 18.78 -12.41 -32.67
C SER A 357 17.28 -12.55 -32.95
N SER A 358 16.94 -12.84 -34.21
CA SER A 358 15.56 -13.06 -34.66
C SER A 358 15.20 -14.54 -34.71
N SER A 359 14.03 -14.89 -34.17
CA SER A 359 13.34 -16.15 -34.38
C SER A 359 11.84 -15.89 -34.57
N ASN A 360 11.03 -16.95 -34.69
CA ASN A 360 9.58 -16.85 -34.83
C ASN A 360 8.90 -17.77 -33.80
N VAL A 361 7.64 -17.48 -33.46
CA VAL A 361 6.75 -18.49 -32.84
C VAL A 361 6.54 -19.63 -33.87
N PRO A 362 6.58 -20.93 -33.47
CA PRO A 362 6.43 -22.03 -34.41
C PRO A 362 5.07 -22.04 -35.10
N PHE A 363 5.08 -22.29 -36.41
CA PHE A 363 3.86 -22.37 -37.23
C PHE A 363 2.84 -23.42 -36.77
N SER A 364 3.27 -24.43 -35.99
CA SER A 364 2.39 -25.43 -35.37
C SER A 364 1.46 -24.86 -34.28
N LEU A 365 1.75 -23.65 -33.78
CA LEU A 365 0.86 -22.91 -32.88
C LEU A 365 -0.07 -21.94 -33.65
N GLY A 366 -0.05 -21.97 -34.99
CA GLY A 366 -0.87 -21.15 -35.88
C GLY A 366 -0.21 -19.85 -36.31
N ARG A 367 -1.02 -18.94 -36.86
CA ARG A 367 -0.61 -17.59 -37.29
C ARG A 367 -1.47 -16.56 -36.59
N ALA A 368 -0.87 -15.46 -36.14
CA ALA A 368 -1.67 -14.37 -35.61
C ALA A 368 -2.61 -13.85 -36.71
N ALA A 369 -3.88 -13.66 -36.39
CA ALA A 369 -4.83 -13.01 -37.28
C ALA A 369 -4.43 -11.55 -37.52
N ASN A 370 -4.80 -10.94 -38.65
CA ASN A 370 -4.51 -9.54 -38.90
C ASN A 370 -5.15 -8.64 -37.81
N SER A 371 -4.35 -7.76 -37.20
CA SER A 371 -4.75 -6.88 -36.09
C SER A 371 -5.08 -7.64 -34.79
N SER A 372 -4.50 -8.83 -34.62
CA SER A 372 -4.59 -9.64 -33.40
C SER A 372 -4.02 -8.88 -32.19
N GLY A 373 -4.77 -8.88 -31.08
CA GLY A 373 -4.25 -8.47 -29.79
C GLY A 373 -3.16 -9.44 -29.33
N MET A 374 -2.18 -8.93 -28.56
CA MET A 374 -1.12 -9.75 -27.99
C MET A 374 -0.84 -9.32 -26.55
N ALA A 375 -0.58 -10.28 -25.68
CA ALA A 375 -0.05 -10.04 -24.33
C ALA A 375 1.10 -11.00 -24.02
N LEU A 376 2.09 -10.53 -23.28
CA LEU A 376 3.30 -11.29 -22.92
C LEU A 376 3.55 -11.12 -21.43
N THR A 377 3.67 -12.22 -20.69
CA THR A 377 3.93 -12.20 -19.24
C THR A 377 4.91 -13.31 -18.86
N PRO A 378 5.89 -13.06 -17.97
CA PRO A 378 6.70 -14.14 -17.39
C PRO A 378 5.85 -15.07 -16.52
N ILE A 379 6.45 -16.18 -16.09
CA ILE A 379 6.07 -16.94 -14.90
C ILE A 379 7.30 -16.99 -13.99
N TYR A 380 7.15 -16.55 -12.74
CA TYR A 380 8.21 -16.65 -11.73
C TYR A 380 8.33 -18.09 -11.21
N ASN A 381 9.56 -18.62 -11.18
CA ASN A 381 9.87 -19.99 -10.79
C ASN A 381 11.33 -20.07 -10.30
N ALA A 382 11.58 -20.86 -9.26
CA ALA A 382 12.95 -21.19 -8.80
C ALA A 382 13.67 -22.16 -9.76
N GLY A 383 12.90 -22.99 -10.48
CA GLY A 383 13.36 -23.88 -11.54
C GLY A 383 13.23 -23.25 -12.94
N PRO A 384 12.87 -24.04 -13.98
CA PRO A 384 12.87 -23.57 -15.36
C PRO A 384 11.84 -22.45 -15.58
N ARG A 385 12.34 -21.28 -15.95
CA ARG A 385 11.56 -20.06 -16.17
C ARG A 385 10.82 -20.12 -17.50
N ALA A 386 9.61 -19.58 -17.53
CA ALA A 386 8.74 -19.60 -18.70
C ALA A 386 8.21 -18.20 -19.04
N LEU A 387 7.95 -17.97 -20.32
CA LEU A 387 7.39 -16.73 -20.85
C LEU A 387 6.13 -17.05 -21.66
N ASN A 388 4.98 -16.53 -21.21
CA ASN A 388 3.67 -16.80 -21.79
C ASN A 388 3.25 -15.68 -22.73
N LEU A 389 3.03 -16.03 -23.99
CA LEU A 389 2.43 -15.21 -25.04
C LEU A 389 0.96 -15.63 -25.23
N PHE A 390 0.06 -14.66 -25.32
CA PHE A 390 -1.34 -14.83 -25.69
C PHE A 390 -1.64 -14.03 -26.94
N PHE A 391 -2.34 -14.60 -27.91
CA PHE A 391 -2.68 -13.94 -29.17
C PHE A 391 -3.96 -14.50 -29.81
N GLY A 392 -4.67 -13.69 -30.59
CA GLY A 392 -5.74 -14.15 -31.48
C GLY A 392 -5.18 -14.82 -32.75
N ASN A 393 -5.55 -16.07 -32.96
CA ASN A 393 -5.11 -16.94 -34.07
C ASN A 393 -6.12 -16.88 -35.21
N GLU A 394 -5.63 -16.95 -36.45
CA GLU A 394 -6.46 -16.95 -37.66
C GLU A 394 -7.27 -18.25 -37.77
N THR A 395 -8.55 -18.13 -38.12
CA THR A 395 -9.52 -19.21 -38.19
C THR A 395 -10.07 -19.32 -39.60
N ASP A 396 -9.91 -20.48 -40.24
CA ASP A 396 -10.36 -20.71 -41.62
C ASP A 396 -11.87 -20.41 -41.78
N GLY A 397 -12.17 -19.24 -42.37
CA GLY A 397 -13.52 -18.82 -42.72
C GLY A 397 -14.44 -18.40 -41.57
N ARG A 398 -13.95 -18.16 -40.35
CA ARG A 398 -14.77 -17.64 -39.22
C ARG A 398 -14.59 -16.14 -39.01
N ALA A 399 -15.60 -15.48 -38.46
CA ALA A 399 -15.54 -14.07 -38.09
C ALA A 399 -14.73 -13.81 -36.79
N GLU A 400 -14.77 -14.78 -35.87
CA GLU A 400 -14.08 -14.74 -34.57
C GLU A 400 -12.69 -15.39 -34.63
N GLN A 401 -11.69 -14.72 -34.04
CA GLN A 401 -10.34 -15.26 -33.85
C GLN A 401 -10.34 -16.24 -32.68
N THR A 402 -9.50 -17.28 -32.70
CA THR A 402 -9.35 -18.16 -31.52
C THR A 402 -8.24 -17.64 -30.63
N LEU A 403 -8.49 -17.48 -29.32
CA LEU A 403 -7.42 -17.15 -28.37
C LEU A 403 -6.44 -18.33 -28.27
N THR A 404 -5.16 -18.12 -28.57
CA THR A 404 -4.08 -19.10 -28.42
C THR A 404 -3.12 -18.67 -27.33
N HIS A 405 -2.72 -19.63 -26.50
CA HIS A 405 -1.62 -19.51 -25.54
C HIS A 405 -0.39 -20.25 -26.06
N ALA A 406 0.76 -19.58 -26.01
CA ALA A 406 2.08 -20.13 -26.31
C ALA A 406 3.04 -19.83 -25.17
N SER A 407 3.79 -20.82 -24.71
CA SER A 407 4.77 -20.73 -23.64
C SER A 407 6.16 -21.05 -24.18
N LEU A 408 7.11 -20.14 -23.97
CA LEU A 408 8.52 -20.30 -24.26
C LEU A 408 9.26 -20.72 -22.98
N MET A 409 10.01 -21.83 -23.06
CA MET A 409 10.86 -22.37 -22.01
C MET A 409 12.28 -22.60 -22.54
N HIS A 410 13.30 -22.51 -21.67
CA HIS A 410 14.71 -22.83 -22.01
C HIS A 410 15.23 -22.15 -23.30
N ASN A 411 14.81 -20.90 -23.54
CA ASN A 411 15.15 -20.04 -24.69
C ASN A 411 14.80 -20.58 -26.08
N THR A 412 14.24 -21.78 -26.18
CA THR A 412 14.13 -22.54 -27.45
C THR A 412 12.88 -23.41 -27.55
N VAL A 413 12.32 -23.85 -26.42
CA VAL A 413 11.22 -24.83 -26.38
C VAL A 413 9.89 -24.10 -26.30
N TRP A 414 9.13 -24.15 -27.39
CA TRP A 414 7.76 -23.67 -27.44
C TRP A 414 6.75 -24.79 -27.18
N ARG A 415 5.75 -24.52 -26.34
CA ARG A 415 4.55 -25.36 -26.14
C ARG A 415 3.32 -24.45 -26.19
N GLY A 416 2.14 -24.95 -26.53
CA GLY A 416 0.96 -24.09 -26.58
C GLY A 416 -0.31 -24.83 -27.02
N ALA A 417 -1.44 -24.15 -26.87
CA ALA A 417 -2.76 -24.65 -27.25
C ALA A 417 -3.72 -23.49 -27.52
N SER A 418 -4.76 -23.75 -28.31
CA SER A 418 -5.93 -22.87 -28.37
C SER A 418 -6.77 -22.98 -27.10
N LEU A 419 -7.16 -21.84 -26.55
CA LEU A 419 -8.01 -21.71 -25.38
C LEU A 419 -9.50 -21.68 -25.81
N PRO A 420 -10.45 -22.05 -24.93
CA PRO A 420 -11.88 -22.10 -25.25
C PRO A 420 -12.52 -20.71 -25.21
N ALA A 421 -11.95 -19.73 -25.93
CA ALA A 421 -12.43 -18.36 -26.04
C ALA A 421 -12.27 -17.83 -27.48
N GLY A 422 -13.36 -17.32 -28.04
CA GLY A 422 -13.37 -16.50 -29.25
C GLY A 422 -13.03 -15.05 -28.94
N LEU A 423 -12.45 -14.34 -29.91
CA LEU A 423 -12.12 -12.92 -29.83
C LEU A 423 -12.60 -12.19 -31.09
N ASP A 424 -13.20 -11.02 -30.90
CA ASP A 424 -13.49 -10.11 -32.01
C ASP A 424 -12.20 -9.57 -32.63
N LYS A 425 -12.24 -9.27 -33.92
CA LYS A 425 -11.09 -8.71 -34.63
C LYS A 425 -10.68 -7.36 -34.04
N GLY A 426 -9.43 -7.23 -33.62
CA GLY A 426 -8.89 -6.02 -33.01
C GLY A 426 -8.99 -5.96 -31.48
N THR A 427 -9.56 -6.98 -30.83
CA THR A 427 -9.65 -7.10 -29.36
C THR A 427 -8.29 -6.89 -28.71
N ALA A 428 -8.22 -5.96 -27.75
CA ALA A 428 -7.03 -5.77 -26.92
C ALA A 428 -6.89 -6.93 -25.93
N ILE A 429 -5.69 -7.48 -25.80
CA ILE A 429 -5.36 -8.52 -24.82
C ILE A 429 -4.33 -7.93 -23.86
N ALA A 430 -4.55 -8.09 -22.57
CA ALA A 430 -3.59 -7.77 -21.52
C ALA A 430 -3.52 -8.96 -20.55
N ALA A 431 -2.32 -9.30 -20.08
CA ALA A 431 -2.09 -10.42 -19.18
C ALA A 431 -0.95 -10.08 -18.21
N PHE A 432 -1.11 -10.51 -16.96
CA PHE A 432 -0.06 -10.49 -15.94
C PHE A 432 -0.02 -11.85 -15.24
N SER A 433 1.03 -12.09 -14.48
CA SER A 433 1.25 -13.30 -13.69
C SER A 433 1.18 -13.00 -12.20
N TRP A 434 0.79 -13.99 -11.42
CA TRP A 434 0.76 -13.90 -9.96
C TRP A 434 1.19 -15.24 -9.34
N GLY A 435 1.94 -15.15 -8.25
CA GLY A 435 2.47 -16.31 -7.53
C GLY A 435 3.71 -16.92 -8.18
N TYR A 436 4.11 -18.08 -7.64
CA TYR A 436 5.29 -18.82 -8.03
C TYR A 436 4.89 -20.21 -8.52
N ASN A 437 5.50 -20.67 -9.62
CA ASN A 437 5.50 -22.09 -9.94
C ASN A 437 6.63 -22.76 -9.14
N SER A 438 6.35 -23.85 -8.42
CA SER A 438 7.35 -24.57 -7.61
C SER A 438 7.42 -26.03 -8.03
N THR A 439 8.63 -26.51 -8.34
CA THR A 439 8.90 -27.90 -8.74
C THR A 439 9.20 -28.84 -7.57
N GLU A 440 9.02 -28.39 -6.31
CA GLU A 440 9.20 -29.28 -5.15
C GLU A 440 8.04 -30.27 -5.03
N THR A 441 8.37 -31.55 -5.14
CA THR A 441 7.46 -32.70 -5.26
C THR A 441 6.76 -33.10 -3.95
N GLY A 442 6.55 -32.15 -3.03
CA GLY A 442 5.83 -32.32 -1.77
C GLY A 442 4.48 -31.58 -1.67
N ALA A 443 4.22 -30.58 -2.53
CA ALA A 443 2.99 -29.80 -2.46
C ALA A 443 1.76 -30.60 -2.95
N LYS A 444 0.74 -30.73 -2.10
CA LYS A 444 -0.49 -31.50 -2.37
C LYS A 444 -1.16 -31.01 -3.68
N LYS A 445 -1.45 -31.95 -4.60
CA LYS A 445 -2.26 -31.67 -5.80
C LYS A 445 -3.62 -31.08 -5.40
N PRO A 446 -4.08 -29.96 -5.97
CA PRO A 446 -5.43 -29.45 -5.72
C PRO A 446 -6.50 -30.47 -6.13
N ARG A 447 -7.48 -30.68 -5.26
CA ARG A 447 -8.64 -31.56 -5.52
C ARG A 447 -9.63 -30.80 -6.40
N LYS A 448 -10.20 -31.46 -7.41
CA LYS A 448 -11.30 -30.88 -8.22
C LYS A 448 -12.55 -30.72 -7.35
N GLU A 449 -13.10 -29.53 -7.28
CA GLU A 449 -14.47 -29.29 -6.80
C GLU A 449 -15.24 -28.46 -7.83
N GLY A 450 -16.46 -28.92 -8.16
CA GLY A 450 -17.27 -28.33 -9.21
C GLY A 450 -18.13 -27.17 -8.69
N GLY A 451 -18.01 -26.00 -9.33
CA GLY A 451 -18.90 -24.87 -9.12
C GLY A 451 -18.81 -23.91 -10.30
N ASN A 452 -19.95 -23.65 -10.96
CA ASN A 452 -20.03 -22.81 -12.16
C ASN A 452 -19.67 -21.34 -11.86
N ARG A 453 -18.37 -21.02 -11.80
CA ARG A 453 -17.83 -19.66 -11.71
C ARG A 453 -16.62 -19.52 -12.61
N ARG A 454 -16.85 -18.81 -13.71
CA ARG A 454 -15.92 -18.47 -14.79
C ARG A 454 -14.65 -17.74 -14.26
N ARG A 455 -13.45 -17.86 -14.91
CA ARG A 455 -12.16 -17.07 -14.76
C ARG A 455 -10.97 -17.63 -15.57
N VAL A 456 -10.30 -16.84 -16.45
CA VAL A 456 -9.12 -17.33 -17.22
C VAL A 456 -7.85 -17.38 -16.35
N GLU A 457 -7.73 -18.43 -15.53
CA GLU A 457 -6.48 -18.79 -14.84
C GLU A 457 -5.65 -19.77 -15.68
N ALA A 458 -4.33 -19.59 -15.66
CA ALA A 458 -3.35 -20.39 -16.40
C ALA A 458 -2.27 -20.92 -15.43
N ARG A 459 -2.48 -22.12 -14.86
CA ARG A 459 -1.49 -22.75 -13.96
C ARG A 459 -0.56 -23.70 -14.72
N ALA A 460 0.73 -23.41 -14.71
CA ALA A 460 1.77 -24.31 -15.18
C ALA A 460 2.04 -25.42 -14.14
N GLY A 461 2.25 -26.66 -14.58
CA GLY A 461 2.67 -27.78 -13.73
C GLY A 461 4.18 -27.99 -13.74
N ALA A 462 4.68 -28.75 -12.76
CA ALA A 462 6.11 -28.99 -12.52
C ALA A 462 6.87 -29.59 -13.72
N ASP A 463 6.18 -30.35 -14.59
CA ASP A 463 6.79 -31.09 -15.71
C ASP A 463 6.71 -30.32 -17.05
N GLY A 464 6.28 -29.05 -17.01
CA GLY A 464 5.96 -28.25 -18.20
C GLY A 464 4.76 -28.77 -19.01
N VAL A 465 3.99 -29.71 -18.44
CA VAL A 465 2.68 -30.14 -18.95
C VAL A 465 1.61 -29.23 -18.34
N TYR A 466 0.69 -28.77 -19.19
CA TYR A 466 -0.43 -27.93 -18.78
C TYR A 466 -1.46 -28.80 -18.04
N GLY A 467 -1.47 -28.72 -16.70
CA GLY A 467 -2.40 -29.45 -15.84
C GLY A 467 -3.47 -28.57 -15.17
N GLY A 468 -3.42 -27.25 -15.40
CA GLY A 468 -4.38 -26.29 -14.84
C GLY A 468 -5.68 -26.20 -15.65
N GLU A 469 -6.78 -25.97 -14.95
CA GLU A 469 -8.09 -25.71 -15.56
C GLU A 469 -8.18 -24.24 -16.02
N VAL A 470 -8.44 -24.03 -17.32
CA VAL A 470 -8.70 -22.70 -17.88
C VAL A 470 -10.20 -22.45 -17.84
N VAL A 471 -10.66 -21.69 -16.85
CA VAL A 471 -12.05 -21.22 -16.76
C VAL A 471 -12.21 -19.91 -17.58
N VAL A 472 -13.39 -19.32 -17.79
CA VAL A 472 -13.51 -18.11 -18.67
C VAL A 472 -14.47 -17.03 -18.15
N GLN A 473 -14.00 -16.06 -17.35
CA GLN A 473 -14.56 -14.70 -17.10
C GLN A 473 -16.08 -14.50 -17.35
N GLY A 474 -16.42 -14.25 -18.61
CA GLY A 474 -17.47 -13.29 -18.92
C GLY A 474 -16.97 -11.86 -18.65
N ASP A 475 -17.87 -10.89 -18.81
CA ASP A 475 -17.58 -9.48 -18.56
C ASP A 475 -17.19 -9.20 -17.11
N VAL A 476 -16.16 -8.38 -16.93
CA VAL A 476 -15.75 -7.87 -15.61
C VAL A 476 -16.60 -6.65 -15.29
N ALA A 477 -17.68 -6.83 -14.51
CA ALA A 477 -18.71 -5.80 -14.31
C ALA A 477 -18.17 -4.40 -13.90
N GLY A 478 -17.11 -4.36 -13.09
CA GLY A 478 -16.48 -3.12 -12.61
C GLY A 478 -15.48 -2.47 -13.57
N ILE A 479 -15.14 -3.08 -14.70
CA ILE A 479 -14.16 -2.53 -15.66
C ILE A 479 -14.74 -1.41 -16.53
N LYS A 480 -15.89 -0.83 -16.17
CA LYS A 480 -16.56 0.24 -16.90
C LYS A 480 -16.53 1.53 -16.08
N LYS A 481 -16.22 2.66 -16.72
CA LYS A 481 -16.44 4.02 -16.15
C LYS A 481 -17.58 4.67 -16.91
N ASN A 482 -18.54 5.25 -16.20
CA ASN A 482 -19.73 5.90 -16.79
C ASN A 482 -20.49 5.00 -17.80
N GLY A 483 -20.56 3.70 -17.53
CA GLY A 483 -21.18 2.69 -18.42
C GLY A 483 -20.31 2.24 -19.60
N SER A 484 -19.23 2.97 -19.92
CA SER A 484 -18.32 2.67 -21.04
C SER A 484 -17.19 1.73 -20.64
N ALA A 485 -16.95 0.70 -21.46
CA ALA A 485 -15.78 -0.16 -21.35
C ALA A 485 -14.52 0.51 -21.93
N PRO A 486 -13.31 0.18 -21.44
CA PRO A 486 -12.07 0.75 -21.95
C PRO A 486 -11.80 0.34 -23.40
N ARG A 487 -11.41 1.31 -24.22
CA ARG A 487 -11.09 1.12 -25.66
C ARG A 487 -9.79 0.38 -25.89
N THR A 488 -8.86 0.50 -24.95
CA THR A 488 -7.61 -0.25 -24.88
C THR A 488 -7.34 -0.56 -23.42
N ILE A 489 -6.60 -1.63 -23.16
CA ILE A 489 -6.16 -2.04 -21.82
C ILE A 489 -4.66 -2.33 -21.81
N ALA A 490 -4.02 -2.09 -20.67
CA ALA A 490 -2.69 -2.57 -20.32
C ALA A 490 -2.72 -3.05 -18.86
N VAL A 491 -1.72 -3.83 -18.46
CA VAL A 491 -1.63 -4.33 -17.08
C VAL A 491 -0.18 -4.41 -16.63
N SER A 492 0.08 -4.16 -15.35
CA SER A 492 1.39 -4.37 -14.72
C SER A 492 1.35 -5.62 -13.82
N GLN A 493 2.53 -6.19 -13.54
CA GLN A 493 2.66 -7.40 -12.71
C GLN A 493 2.22 -7.20 -11.24
N ALA A 494 2.15 -5.94 -10.77
CA ALA A 494 1.49 -5.56 -9.51
C ALA A 494 -0.06 -5.65 -9.54
N GLY A 495 -0.65 -6.32 -10.53
CA GLY A 495 -2.09 -6.48 -10.68
C GLY A 495 -2.83 -5.16 -10.90
N ARG A 496 -2.19 -4.16 -11.53
CA ARG A 496 -2.81 -2.88 -11.89
C ARG A 496 -3.19 -2.88 -13.36
N VAL A 497 -4.49 -2.81 -13.63
CA VAL A 497 -5.07 -2.75 -14.97
C VAL A 497 -5.33 -1.28 -15.29
N TYR A 498 -4.87 -0.82 -16.45
CA TYR A 498 -5.09 0.54 -16.94
C TYR A 498 -5.88 0.50 -18.23
N GLY A 499 -6.78 1.45 -18.45
CA GLY A 499 -7.56 1.51 -19.68
C GLY A 499 -8.02 2.91 -20.04
N VAL A 500 -8.17 3.15 -21.34
CA VAL A 500 -8.64 4.45 -21.87
C VAL A 500 -10.15 4.45 -21.98
N VAL A 501 -10.80 5.41 -21.31
CA VAL A 501 -12.25 5.64 -21.35
C VAL A 501 -12.53 7.08 -21.80
N ASP A 502 -13.79 7.37 -22.16
CA ASP A 502 -14.24 8.75 -22.39
C ASP A 502 -14.25 9.54 -21.08
N SER A 503 -13.86 10.81 -21.15
CA SER A 503 -13.75 11.70 -19.99
C SER A 503 -15.10 11.90 -19.29
N SER A 504 -15.09 11.98 -17.95
CA SER A 504 -16.28 12.39 -17.16
C SER A 504 -16.88 13.72 -17.60
N ASP A 505 -16.05 14.60 -18.16
CA ASP A 505 -16.39 15.99 -18.41
C ASP A 505 -16.95 16.20 -19.84
N GLY A 506 -17.27 15.11 -20.53
CA GLY A 506 -17.95 15.08 -21.84
C GLY A 506 -17.03 15.25 -23.05
N ASP A 507 -15.96 16.05 -22.92
CA ASP A 507 -14.98 16.29 -23.98
C ASP A 507 -13.62 15.63 -23.65
N GLY A 508 -13.25 14.60 -24.41
CA GLY A 508 -11.91 14.00 -24.37
C GLY A 508 -11.87 12.55 -23.87
N ALA A 509 -10.68 12.11 -23.46
CA ALA A 509 -10.42 10.76 -22.97
C ALA A 509 -9.43 10.80 -21.80
N GLU A 510 -9.55 9.83 -20.91
CA GLU A 510 -8.72 9.69 -19.71
C GLU A 510 -8.24 8.23 -19.56
N ILE A 511 -7.16 8.02 -18.81
CA ILE A 511 -6.74 6.69 -18.37
C ILE A 511 -7.26 6.44 -16.95
N VAL A 512 -7.83 5.27 -16.73
CA VAL A 512 -8.36 4.80 -15.43
C VAL A 512 -7.53 3.62 -14.95
N GLU A 513 -7.22 3.57 -13.64
CA GLU A 513 -6.64 2.40 -12.97
C GLU A 513 -7.75 1.57 -12.28
N TRP A 514 -7.69 0.26 -12.48
CA TRP A 514 -8.37 -0.76 -11.68
C TRP A 514 -7.33 -1.65 -11.00
N ARG A 515 -7.53 -1.95 -9.71
CA ARG A 515 -6.67 -2.89 -8.97
C ARG A 515 -7.32 -4.27 -8.92
N TRP A 516 -6.58 -5.30 -9.33
CA TRP A 516 -6.99 -6.68 -9.16
C TRP A 516 -6.98 -7.05 -7.67
N LYS A 517 -8.16 -7.32 -7.11
CA LYS A 517 -8.32 -7.97 -5.80
C LYS A 517 -8.54 -9.47 -6.03
N SER A 518 -7.87 -10.33 -5.26
CA SER A 518 -7.63 -11.75 -5.57
C SER A 518 -8.83 -12.71 -5.44
N GLY A 519 -10.06 -12.19 -5.39
CA GLY A 519 -11.29 -12.99 -5.27
C GLY A 519 -11.64 -13.43 -3.85
N SER A 520 -10.87 -12.99 -2.85
CA SER A 520 -11.16 -13.15 -1.43
C SER A 520 -11.04 -11.79 -0.73
N GLU A 521 -12.06 -11.44 0.04
CA GLU A 521 -12.12 -10.19 0.78
C GLU A 521 -11.25 -10.29 2.04
N TYR A 522 -10.01 -9.80 1.91
CA TYR A 522 -9.17 -9.50 3.05
C TYR A 522 -9.23 -8.01 3.36
N GLU A 523 -9.18 -7.69 4.65
CA GLU A 523 -8.93 -6.33 5.13
C GLU A 523 -7.41 -6.22 5.38
N GLU A 524 -6.73 -5.26 4.76
CA GLU A 524 -5.30 -5.04 5.01
C GLU A 524 -5.15 -4.15 6.25
N MET A 525 -4.18 -4.47 7.12
CA MET A 525 -3.92 -3.71 8.34
C MET A 525 -2.43 -3.44 8.54
N THR A 526 -2.07 -2.32 9.18
CA THR A 526 -0.68 -2.00 9.51
C THR A 526 -0.53 -1.05 10.71
N CYS A 527 0.62 -1.13 11.40
CA CYS A 527 1.09 -0.12 12.35
C CYS A 527 2.03 0.90 11.69
N HIS A 528 2.31 2.03 12.34
CA HIS A 528 3.12 3.12 11.76
C HIS A 528 4.49 2.69 11.23
N CYS A 529 5.23 1.85 11.96
CA CYS A 529 6.56 1.40 11.54
C CYS A 529 6.56 0.20 10.57
N GLY A 530 5.39 -0.23 10.07
CA GLY A 530 5.24 -1.33 9.12
C GLY A 530 5.56 -2.75 9.64
N LYS A 531 6.22 -2.89 10.80
CA LYS A 531 6.64 -4.20 11.37
C LYS A 531 5.48 -5.13 11.74
N VAL A 532 4.30 -4.57 12.01
CA VAL A 532 3.05 -5.33 12.08
C VAL A 532 2.24 -4.93 10.85
N LYS A 533 2.08 -5.88 9.93
CA LYS A 533 1.32 -5.71 8.70
C LYS A 533 0.76 -7.05 8.26
N HIS A 534 -0.57 -7.16 8.16
CA HIS A 534 -1.24 -8.43 7.88
C HIS A 534 -2.48 -8.26 7.01
N ASN A 535 -2.82 -9.33 6.27
CA ASN A 535 -4.12 -9.47 5.63
C ASN A 535 -5.06 -10.21 6.59
N LEU A 536 -6.12 -9.56 7.02
CA LEU A 536 -7.12 -10.08 7.93
C LEU A 536 -8.26 -10.70 7.13
N ALA A 537 -8.68 -11.90 7.50
CA ALA A 537 -9.86 -12.49 6.90
C ALA A 537 -11.12 -11.78 7.42
N ARG A 538 -11.91 -11.20 6.51
CA ARG A 538 -13.17 -10.53 6.84
C ARG A 538 -14.09 -11.46 7.63
N ALA A 539 -14.66 -10.96 8.72
CA ALA A 539 -15.70 -11.67 9.45
C ALA A 539 -17.03 -11.60 8.68
N ALA A 540 -17.87 -12.63 8.76
CA ALA A 540 -19.13 -12.66 8.03
C ALA A 540 -20.15 -11.65 8.59
N GLY A 541 -20.74 -10.86 7.68
CA GLY A 541 -21.88 -9.96 7.93
C GLY A 541 -21.50 -8.53 8.36
N PRO A 542 -22.47 -7.59 8.32
CA PRO A 542 -22.30 -6.26 8.91
C PRO A 542 -22.01 -6.34 10.41
N ARG A 543 -21.11 -5.49 10.91
CA ARG A 543 -20.76 -5.41 12.33
C ARG A 543 -20.67 -3.96 12.79
N ASP A 544 -21.52 -3.65 13.74
CA ASP A 544 -21.48 -2.43 14.53
C ASP A 544 -20.15 -2.34 15.31
N ILE A 545 -19.42 -1.24 15.12
CA ILE A 545 -18.21 -0.90 15.87
C ILE A 545 -18.64 -0.06 17.08
N GLU A 546 -18.16 -0.48 18.25
CA GLU A 546 -18.42 0.21 19.50
C GLU A 546 -17.27 1.16 19.86
N LEU A 547 -17.63 2.36 20.31
CA LEU A 547 -16.71 3.37 20.81
C LEU A 547 -16.69 3.28 22.33
N CYS A 548 -15.67 2.63 22.90
CA CYS A 548 -15.59 2.33 24.32
C CYS A 548 -14.82 3.40 25.09
N HIS A 549 -15.45 3.99 26.12
CA HIS A 549 -14.90 5.09 26.94
C HIS A 549 -14.48 4.65 28.36
N CYS A 550 -14.55 3.35 28.69
CA CYS A 550 -14.23 2.86 30.03
C CYS A 550 -12.81 3.19 30.48
N TYR A 551 -12.61 3.24 31.80
CA TYR A 551 -11.31 3.53 32.42
C TYR A 551 -10.18 2.65 31.85
N GLY A 552 -10.41 1.33 31.74
CA GLY A 552 -9.43 0.41 31.18
C GLY A 552 -9.00 0.76 29.75
N CYS A 553 -9.96 1.07 28.85
CA CYS A 553 -9.63 1.47 27.48
C CYS A 553 -8.83 2.77 27.48
N ARG A 554 -9.27 3.79 28.22
CA ARG A 554 -8.59 5.09 28.27
C ARG A 554 -7.14 4.98 28.74
N HIS A 555 -6.95 4.37 29.91
CA HIS A 555 -5.64 4.31 30.55
C HIS A 555 -4.70 3.28 29.91
N SER A 556 -5.21 2.30 29.15
CA SER A 556 -4.35 1.34 28.43
C SER A 556 -3.92 1.79 27.04
N THR A 557 -4.65 2.70 26.39
CA THR A 557 -4.31 3.23 25.06
C THR A 557 -3.72 4.65 25.09
N GLY A 558 -4.04 5.44 26.12
CA GLY A 558 -3.77 6.88 26.17
C GLY A 558 -4.83 7.73 25.47
N GLU A 559 -5.86 7.11 24.89
CA GLU A 559 -6.96 7.79 24.20
C GLU A 559 -8.16 8.04 25.11
N LEU A 560 -9.08 8.91 24.69
CA LEU A 560 -10.36 9.07 25.39
C LEU A 560 -11.42 8.02 25.02
N TYR A 561 -11.15 7.20 23.99
CA TYR A 561 -11.98 6.09 23.57
C TYR A 561 -11.12 4.98 22.94
N ALA A 562 -11.68 3.79 22.74
CA ALA A 562 -11.09 2.76 21.89
C ALA A 562 -12.15 2.16 20.95
N SER A 563 -11.77 1.96 19.68
CA SER A 563 -12.57 1.36 18.61
C SER A 563 -11.93 0.05 18.12
N TYR A 564 -12.63 -1.07 18.34
CA TYR A 564 -12.18 -2.40 17.94
C TYR A 564 -13.22 -3.11 17.08
N TYR A 565 -12.78 -3.72 15.98
CA TYR A 565 -13.61 -4.47 15.05
C TYR A 565 -13.39 -5.98 15.22
N LYS A 566 -14.49 -6.74 15.41
CA LYS A 566 -14.43 -8.19 15.70
C LYS A 566 -14.09 -9.01 14.45
N LEU A 567 -13.01 -9.78 14.51
CA LEU A 567 -12.51 -10.64 13.43
C LEU A 567 -13.04 -12.08 13.48
N ASP A 568 -12.70 -12.88 12.47
CA ASP A 568 -12.83 -14.35 12.51
C ASP A 568 -11.73 -14.95 13.42
N LYS A 569 -12.15 -15.62 14.50
CA LYS A 569 -11.22 -16.17 15.49
C LYS A 569 -10.27 -17.22 14.91
N GLY A 570 -10.77 -18.12 14.06
CA GLY A 570 -10.01 -19.27 13.55
C GLY A 570 -8.84 -18.84 12.68
N LYS A 571 -9.04 -17.80 11.86
CA LYS A 571 -8.02 -17.27 10.94
C LYS A 571 -7.06 -16.25 11.58
N THR A 572 -7.42 -15.66 12.73
CA THR A 572 -6.64 -14.58 13.36
C THR A 572 -5.66 -15.08 14.43
N LEU A 573 -5.90 -16.25 15.04
CA LEU A 573 -5.03 -16.81 16.09
C LEU A 573 -3.51 -16.85 15.75
N PRO A 574 -3.07 -17.21 14.52
CA PRO A 574 -1.64 -17.19 14.17
C PRO A 574 -1.01 -15.79 14.25
N LEU A 575 -1.77 -14.74 13.95
CA LEU A 575 -1.27 -13.36 13.89
C LEU A 575 -0.90 -12.82 15.28
N LEU A 576 -1.55 -13.32 16.34
CA LEU A 576 -1.30 -12.94 17.74
C LEU A 576 0.07 -13.42 18.25
N SER A 577 0.74 -14.33 17.53
CA SER A 577 2.06 -14.89 17.86
C SER A 577 3.22 -14.16 17.17
N SER A 578 2.96 -13.06 16.45
CA SER A 578 4.00 -12.28 15.76
C SER A 578 5.04 -11.72 16.74
N PRO A 579 6.35 -11.87 16.49
CA PRO A 579 7.41 -11.33 17.36
C PRO A 579 7.48 -9.79 17.34
N ALA A 580 6.79 -9.14 16.41
CA ALA A 580 6.64 -7.68 16.39
C ALA A 580 5.56 -7.17 17.38
N LEU A 581 4.82 -8.07 18.05
CA LEU A 581 3.81 -7.73 19.06
C LEU A 581 4.36 -7.90 20.48
N SER A 582 4.04 -6.93 21.31
CA SER A 582 4.05 -7.05 22.78
C SER A 582 2.61 -7.20 23.27
N LYS A 583 2.42 -7.82 24.43
CA LYS A 583 1.09 -8.07 25.00
C LYS A 583 0.99 -7.63 26.45
N TYR A 584 -0.18 -7.13 26.82
CA TYR A 584 -0.56 -6.80 28.19
C TYR A 584 -1.90 -7.41 28.53
N THR A 585 -1.97 -8.12 29.65
CA THR A 585 -3.19 -8.80 30.09
C THR A 585 -3.69 -8.15 31.38
N SER A 586 -4.94 -7.71 31.38
CA SER A 586 -5.68 -7.26 32.55
C SER A 586 -6.77 -8.28 32.89
N VAL A 587 -6.93 -8.57 34.18
CA VAL A 587 -8.00 -9.43 34.70
C VAL A 587 -9.02 -8.52 35.39
N GLU A 588 -10.29 -8.66 35.02
CA GLU A 588 -11.41 -7.94 35.63
C GLU A 588 -12.11 -8.86 36.63
N SER A 589 -11.99 -8.54 37.92
CA SER A 589 -12.76 -9.21 38.97
C SER A 589 -14.19 -8.70 38.98
N GLN A 590 -15.15 -9.60 38.73
CA GLN A 590 -16.57 -9.23 38.70
C GLN A 590 -17.17 -9.21 40.11
N SER A 591 -17.77 -8.08 40.48
CA SER A 591 -18.60 -8.00 41.70
C SER A 591 -19.84 -8.89 41.55
N GLY A 592 -19.98 -9.89 42.43
CA GLY A 592 -21.11 -10.83 42.44
C GLY A 592 -20.78 -12.31 42.23
N GLY A 593 -19.50 -12.70 42.11
CA GLY A 593 -19.11 -14.12 42.13
C GLY A 593 -19.26 -14.86 40.79
N VAL A 594 -19.33 -14.13 39.68
CA VAL A 594 -19.21 -14.67 38.31
C VAL A 594 -17.72 -14.72 37.93
N GLN A 595 -17.31 -15.68 37.09
CA GLN A 595 -15.89 -15.90 36.77
C GLN A 595 -15.21 -14.67 36.14
N ASP A 596 -13.94 -14.46 36.54
CA ASP A 596 -13.09 -13.39 36.06
C ASP A 596 -12.99 -13.35 34.53
N ALA A 597 -13.01 -12.15 33.97
CA ALA A 597 -12.80 -11.94 32.55
C ALA A 597 -11.37 -11.46 32.28
N THR A 598 -10.80 -11.95 31.18
CA THR A 598 -9.42 -11.62 30.80
C THR A 598 -9.44 -10.83 29.49
N ALA A 599 -8.95 -9.60 29.53
CA ALA A 599 -8.67 -8.80 28.34
C ALA A 599 -7.16 -8.81 28.09
N THR A 600 -6.73 -9.13 26.87
CA THR A 600 -5.33 -9.01 26.44
C THR A 600 -5.21 -8.08 25.27
N LEU A 601 -4.41 -7.02 25.45
CA LEU A 601 -4.08 -6.03 24.43
C LEU A 601 -2.78 -6.43 23.76
N TYR A 602 -2.73 -6.34 22.44
CA TYR A 602 -1.57 -6.60 21.60
C TYR A 602 -1.19 -5.32 20.87
N PHE A 603 0.06 -4.90 21.01
CA PHE A 603 0.57 -3.64 20.47
C PHE A 603 1.94 -3.83 19.83
N CYS A 604 2.30 -2.96 18.88
CA CYS A 604 3.59 -3.04 18.21
C CYS A 604 4.73 -2.70 19.17
N SER A 605 5.68 -3.64 19.34
CA SER A 605 6.83 -3.49 20.24
C SER A 605 7.78 -2.33 19.89
N THR A 606 7.69 -1.80 18.66
CA THR A 606 8.54 -0.70 18.17
C THR A 606 7.86 0.66 18.21
N CYS A 607 6.55 0.76 17.91
CA CYS A 607 5.87 2.06 17.76
C CYS A 607 4.65 2.27 18.69
N GLY A 608 4.36 1.37 19.62
CA GLY A 608 3.28 1.51 20.60
C GLY A 608 1.86 1.23 20.07
N CYS A 609 1.64 1.35 18.76
CA CYS A 609 0.38 1.10 18.05
C CYS A 609 -0.39 -0.11 18.60
N HIS A 610 -1.62 0.11 19.10
CA HIS A 610 -2.52 -0.98 19.44
C HIS A 610 -2.99 -1.66 18.15
N VAL A 611 -2.88 -2.99 18.12
CA VAL A 611 -3.09 -3.82 16.92
C VAL A 611 -4.31 -4.70 17.14
N PHE A 612 -4.25 -5.59 18.14
CA PHE A 612 -5.33 -6.53 18.45
C PHE A 612 -5.75 -6.43 19.91
N ARG A 613 -6.98 -6.87 20.17
CA ARG A 613 -7.49 -7.18 21.51
C ARG A 613 -8.09 -8.57 21.49
N THR A 614 -7.85 -9.34 22.54
CA THR A 614 -8.66 -10.52 22.84
C THR A 614 -9.41 -10.31 24.15
N ILE A 615 -10.64 -10.78 24.19
CA ILE A 615 -11.47 -10.85 25.40
C ILE A 615 -11.84 -12.31 25.56
N ALA A 616 -11.68 -12.86 26.76
CA ALA A 616 -12.00 -14.25 27.04
C ALA A 616 -12.67 -14.40 28.42
N ASP A 617 -13.72 -15.21 28.46
CA ASP A 617 -14.34 -15.69 29.69
C ASP A 617 -14.80 -17.15 29.55
N ALA A 618 -15.64 -17.62 30.47
CA ALA A 618 -16.16 -18.99 30.50
C ALA A 618 -17.05 -19.38 29.29
N ASN A 619 -17.62 -18.41 28.56
CA ASN A 619 -18.68 -18.60 27.57
C ASN A 619 -18.32 -18.08 26.17
N GLU A 620 -17.58 -16.97 26.07
CA GLU A 620 -17.20 -16.33 24.80
C GLU A 620 -15.69 -16.02 24.77
N SER A 621 -15.12 -15.97 23.56
CA SER A 621 -13.82 -15.32 23.36
C SER A 621 -13.70 -14.69 21.98
N SER A 622 -13.46 -13.38 21.93
CA SER A 622 -13.28 -12.60 20.71
C SER A 622 -11.81 -12.36 20.39
N ILE A 623 -11.52 -12.14 19.10
CA ILE A 623 -10.30 -11.49 18.64
C ILE A 623 -10.73 -10.29 17.80
N GLU A 624 -10.15 -9.14 18.07
CA GLU A 624 -10.60 -7.85 17.56
C GLU A 624 -9.39 -7.03 17.12
N VAL A 625 -9.55 -6.16 16.12
CA VAL A 625 -8.49 -5.30 15.57
C VAL A 625 -8.81 -3.83 15.81
N ALA A 626 -7.82 -3.03 16.17
CA ALA A 626 -7.98 -1.59 16.37
C ALA A 626 -8.23 -0.89 15.02
N THR A 627 -9.33 -0.13 14.89
CA THR A 627 -9.83 0.32 13.57
C THR A 627 -8.92 1.33 12.86
N GLY A 628 -8.09 2.06 13.59
CA GLY A 628 -7.08 2.96 13.02
C GLY A 628 -5.98 2.22 12.24
N THR A 629 -5.77 0.93 12.50
CA THR A 629 -4.79 0.10 11.77
C THR A 629 -5.29 -0.40 10.42
N LEU A 630 -6.60 -0.36 10.14
CA LEU A 630 -7.19 -0.85 8.90
C LEU A 630 -6.91 0.11 7.74
N VAL A 631 -6.31 -0.40 6.65
CA VAL A 631 -5.84 0.37 5.49
C VAL A 631 -6.49 -0.01 4.15
N ASP A 632 -6.98 -1.24 3.98
CA ASP A 632 -7.84 -1.62 2.84
C ASP A 632 -9.00 -2.47 3.38
N GLY A 633 -10.17 -2.32 2.78
CA GLY A 633 -11.38 -3.06 3.14
C GLY A 633 -12.25 -3.36 1.91
N GLY A 634 -13.23 -4.23 2.11
CA GLY A 634 -14.30 -4.45 1.14
C GLY A 634 -15.26 -3.26 1.05
N GLU A 635 -16.37 -3.47 0.35
CA GLU A 635 -17.39 -2.44 0.12
C GLU A 635 -17.97 -1.84 1.43
N PRO A 636 -18.43 -0.56 1.41
CA PRO A 636 -18.83 0.20 2.60
C PRO A 636 -19.98 -0.39 3.45
N THR A 637 -20.67 -1.41 2.98
CA THR A 637 -21.97 -1.86 3.50
C THR A 637 -21.92 -2.71 4.78
N ALA A 638 -20.75 -2.94 5.39
CA ALA A 638 -20.63 -3.83 6.56
C ALA A 638 -20.38 -3.14 7.91
N ALA A 639 -19.47 -2.18 8.02
CA ALA A 639 -19.02 -1.70 9.33
C ALA A 639 -19.29 -0.21 9.51
N LYS A 640 -19.84 0.15 10.68
CA LYS A 640 -20.18 1.52 11.07
C LYS A 640 -19.95 1.71 12.56
N PHE A 641 -19.61 2.92 13.01
CA PHE A 641 -19.70 3.27 14.42
C PHE A 641 -21.18 3.35 14.83
N ALA A 642 -21.58 2.63 15.88
CA ALA A 642 -23.00 2.39 16.18
C ALA A 642 -23.43 2.71 17.62
N SER A 643 -22.51 2.59 18.57
CA SER A 643 -22.80 2.82 19.99
C SER A 643 -21.60 3.34 20.76
N HIS A 644 -21.87 4.19 21.74
CA HIS A 644 -20.93 4.53 22.81
C HIS A 644 -21.10 3.54 23.95
N VAL A 645 -19.99 3.15 24.56
CA VAL A 645 -19.97 2.11 25.59
C VAL A 645 -19.22 2.61 26.81
N ARG A 646 -19.84 2.47 27.99
CA ARG A 646 -19.31 2.96 29.29
C ARG A 646 -18.95 4.44 29.27
N ALA A 647 -19.76 5.25 28.59
CA ALA A 647 -19.66 6.70 28.59
C ALA A 647 -19.85 7.26 30.01
N GLY A 648 -20.77 6.68 30.81
CA GLY A 648 -21.02 7.11 32.19
C GLY A 648 -19.79 7.06 33.12
N GLU A 649 -18.81 6.18 32.88
CA GLU A 649 -17.57 6.11 33.69
C GLU A 649 -16.69 7.36 33.57
N THR A 650 -16.84 8.13 32.49
CA THR A 650 -16.09 9.37 32.26
C THR A 650 -16.51 10.52 33.19
N ARG A 651 -17.67 10.40 33.85
CA ARG A 651 -18.38 11.42 34.66
C ARG A 651 -18.87 12.64 33.89
N ASP A 652 -18.15 13.07 32.86
CA ASP A 652 -18.41 14.25 32.04
C ASP A 652 -18.97 13.94 30.64
N GLY A 653 -19.09 12.65 30.29
CA GLY A 653 -19.48 12.15 28.97
C GLY A 653 -18.30 11.90 28.01
N GLY A 654 -17.06 12.19 28.40
CA GLY A 654 -15.87 11.95 27.58
C GLY A 654 -15.97 12.60 26.21
N LEU A 655 -15.56 11.88 25.16
CA LEU A 655 -15.70 12.37 23.77
C LEU A 655 -17.09 12.17 23.17
N THR A 656 -18.05 11.55 23.86
CA THR A 656 -19.43 11.38 23.31
C THR A 656 -20.08 12.72 22.97
N LYS A 657 -19.70 13.80 23.67
CA LYS A 657 -20.06 15.19 23.43
C LYS A 657 -19.82 15.66 21.99
N TRP A 658 -18.82 15.11 21.30
CA TRP A 658 -18.46 15.48 19.92
C TRP A 658 -18.55 14.31 18.92
N LEU A 659 -18.63 13.06 19.39
CA LEU A 659 -18.71 11.86 18.55
C LEU A 659 -20.16 11.45 18.24
N GLY A 660 -20.68 11.85 17.07
CA GLY A 660 -21.82 11.22 16.38
C GLY A 660 -23.23 11.77 16.66
N GLU A 661 -24.09 11.71 15.64
CA GLU A 661 -25.56 11.65 15.75
C GLU A 661 -25.97 10.34 16.47
N PRO A 662 -27.13 10.25 17.15
CA PRO A 662 -27.29 9.52 18.41
C PRO A 662 -26.94 8.03 18.33
N LEU A 663 -25.65 7.75 18.54
CA LEU A 663 -25.15 6.41 18.78
C LEU A 663 -25.72 5.95 20.12
N LEU A 664 -26.19 4.70 20.17
CA LEU A 664 -26.80 4.17 21.39
C LEU A 664 -25.77 4.21 22.53
N ILE A 665 -26.10 4.83 23.66
CA ILE A 665 -25.25 4.82 24.85
C ILE A 665 -25.57 3.55 25.64
N LYS A 666 -24.63 2.60 25.65
CA LYS A 666 -24.74 1.31 26.36
C LYS A 666 -23.84 1.35 27.60
N ASP A 667 -24.35 1.92 28.69
CA ASP A 667 -23.62 1.94 29.97
C ASP A 667 -23.85 0.69 30.83
N HIS A 668 -24.99 0.01 30.64
CA HIS A 668 -25.42 -1.16 31.41
C HIS A 668 -25.72 -2.42 30.58
N GLU A 669 -25.73 -2.34 29.24
CA GLU A 669 -26.26 -3.38 28.35
C GLU A 669 -25.23 -3.98 27.36
N THR A 670 -23.93 -3.88 27.65
CA THR A 670 -22.91 -4.56 26.82
C THR A 670 -22.63 -5.97 27.33
N GLY A 671 -22.76 -6.97 26.45
CA GLY A 671 -22.20 -8.31 26.67
C GLY A 671 -20.67 -8.34 26.65
N LEU A 672 -20.04 -7.27 26.14
CA LEU A 672 -18.61 -7.00 26.26
C LEU A 672 -18.30 -6.48 27.67
N LYS A 673 -17.16 -6.93 28.20
CA LYS A 673 -16.68 -6.66 29.57
C LYS A 673 -15.63 -5.55 29.55
N HIS A 674 -15.64 -4.72 30.58
CA HIS A 674 -14.97 -3.43 30.62
C HIS A 674 -14.41 -3.15 32.01
N HIS A 675 -13.09 -2.96 32.09
CA HIS A 675 -12.38 -2.61 33.32
C HIS A 675 -12.79 -1.22 33.79
N ALA A 676 -13.73 -1.20 34.74
CA ALA A 676 -14.08 -0.03 35.53
C ALA A 676 -12.91 0.37 36.44
N ALA A 677 -12.91 1.60 36.94
CA ALA A 677 -11.98 2.03 37.97
C ALA A 677 -12.47 1.57 39.36
N ASP A 678 -11.61 0.92 40.14
CA ASP A 678 -11.86 0.68 41.58
C ASP A 678 -11.94 2.01 42.36
N ASP A 679 -12.55 2.02 43.54
CA ASP A 679 -12.70 3.25 44.36
C ASP A 679 -11.36 3.97 44.60
N GLU A 680 -10.27 3.24 44.82
CA GLU A 680 -8.92 3.81 44.96
C GLU A 680 -8.35 4.36 43.64
N GLN A 681 -8.72 3.77 42.50
CA GLN A 681 -8.35 4.26 41.16
C GLN A 681 -9.19 5.49 40.76
N GLN A 682 -10.36 5.65 41.37
CA GLN A 682 -11.20 6.84 41.33
C GLN A 682 -10.80 7.90 42.37
N GLN A 683 -9.88 7.58 43.29
CA GLN A 683 -9.41 8.43 44.39
C GLN A 683 -7.90 8.74 44.45
N PRO A 684 -7.10 8.76 43.36
CA PRO A 684 -5.94 9.65 43.32
C PRO A 684 -6.49 11.07 43.23
N ALA A 685 -6.96 11.59 44.37
CA ALA A 685 -7.47 12.95 44.44
C ALA A 685 -6.40 13.90 43.91
N SER A 686 -6.84 14.87 43.10
CA SER A 686 -6.06 16.06 42.77
C SER A 686 -5.77 16.83 44.06
N GLN A 687 -4.72 16.42 44.77
CA GLN A 687 -4.30 17.01 46.03
C GLN A 687 -3.57 18.32 45.73
N GLY A 688 -4.32 19.42 45.76
CA GLY A 688 -3.83 20.77 45.47
C GLY A 688 -3.65 21.04 43.97
N ASP A 689 -2.69 21.90 43.63
CA ASP A 689 -2.44 22.41 42.28
C ASP A 689 -1.73 21.41 41.34
N THR A 690 -2.12 20.13 41.38
CA THR A 690 -1.68 19.11 40.40
C THR A 690 -2.81 18.21 39.89
N LEU A 691 -2.76 17.87 38.59
CA LEU A 691 -3.59 16.89 37.91
C LEU A 691 -2.79 15.60 37.72
N ALA A 692 -3.25 14.48 38.28
CA ALA A 692 -2.60 13.18 38.13
C ALA A 692 -2.89 12.54 36.77
N GLY A 693 -2.00 11.65 36.33
CA GLY A 693 -2.26 10.76 35.21
C GLY A 693 -1.37 9.51 35.23
N SER A 694 -1.87 8.40 34.72
CA SER A 694 -1.10 7.15 34.62
C SER A 694 -1.63 6.24 33.53
N CYS A 695 -0.77 5.37 32.99
CA CYS A 695 -1.24 4.24 32.18
C CYS A 695 -1.80 3.11 33.07
N LEU A 696 -2.64 2.23 32.50
CA LEU A 696 -3.39 1.21 33.24
C LEU A 696 -2.48 0.29 34.07
N CYS A 697 -1.31 -0.07 33.54
CA CYS A 697 -0.34 -0.90 34.24
C CYS A 697 0.53 -0.15 35.27
N ARG A 698 0.24 1.14 35.52
CA ARG A 698 0.97 2.10 36.38
C ARG A 698 2.50 2.16 36.12
N GLY A 699 2.95 1.70 34.96
CA GLY A 699 4.37 1.65 34.57
C GLY A 699 4.91 3.00 34.07
N VAL A 700 4.01 3.94 33.84
CA VAL A 700 4.24 5.37 33.65
C VAL A 700 3.17 6.09 34.47
N ALA A 701 3.62 6.94 35.39
CA ALA A 701 2.76 7.82 36.17
C ALA A 701 3.35 9.23 36.15
N LEU A 702 2.48 10.21 35.92
CA LEU A 702 2.80 11.62 35.74
C LEU A 702 1.85 12.49 36.55
N ARG A 703 2.24 13.75 36.77
CA ARG A 703 1.32 14.80 37.20
C ARG A 703 1.65 16.11 36.52
N ILE A 704 0.63 16.91 36.26
CA ILE A 704 0.72 18.21 35.61
C ILE A 704 0.42 19.28 36.66
N THR A 705 1.31 20.28 36.78
CA THR A 705 1.10 21.45 37.66
C THR A 705 0.26 22.52 36.96
N ARG A 706 -0.41 23.39 37.74
CA ARG A 706 -1.09 24.57 37.20
C ARG A 706 -0.11 25.45 36.40
N PRO A 707 -0.57 26.17 35.34
CA PRO A 707 0.32 27.06 34.63
C PRO A 707 0.84 28.16 35.56
N ASN A 708 2.11 28.52 35.38
CA ASN A 708 2.86 29.41 36.25
C ASN A 708 3.79 30.31 35.41
N ALA A 709 4.71 31.03 36.05
CA ALA A 709 5.64 31.92 35.35
C ALA A 709 6.52 31.19 34.33
N ASP A 710 6.90 29.94 34.61
CA ASP A 710 7.76 29.13 33.75
C ASP A 710 7.01 28.57 32.54
N SER A 711 5.69 28.38 32.65
CA SER A 711 4.82 27.95 31.54
C SER A 711 4.80 28.90 30.35
N ARG A 712 5.30 30.13 30.52
CA ARG A 712 5.45 31.16 29.47
C ARG A 712 6.82 31.13 28.77
N LYS A 713 7.80 30.37 29.28
CA LYS A 713 9.16 30.27 28.73
C LYS A 713 9.28 29.54 27.38
N PRO A 714 8.54 28.45 27.10
CA PRO A 714 8.65 27.77 25.80
C PRO A 714 8.31 28.70 24.64
N HIS A 715 8.89 28.43 23.47
CA HIS A 715 8.50 29.01 22.19
C HIS A 715 7.96 27.88 21.30
N SER A 716 6.90 28.16 20.55
CA SER A 716 6.32 27.21 19.60
C SER A 716 5.63 27.95 18.47
N GLY A 717 5.77 27.44 17.23
CA GLY A 717 4.83 27.77 16.16
C GLY A 717 3.39 27.41 16.54
N PHE A 718 2.41 27.93 15.81
CA PHE A 718 1.02 27.55 16.01
C PHE A 718 0.79 26.08 15.64
N ALA A 719 -0.03 25.39 16.44
CA ALA A 719 -0.50 24.05 16.10
C ALA A 719 -1.49 24.10 14.92
N ASP A 720 -1.64 22.97 14.21
CA ASP A 720 -2.58 22.80 13.08
C ASP A 720 -4.03 23.17 13.44
N LEU A 721 -4.39 23.02 14.72
CA LEU A 721 -5.66 23.44 15.29
C LEU A 721 -5.95 24.92 14.99
N ILE A 722 -4.94 25.78 15.09
CA ILE A 722 -5.07 27.24 14.98
C ILE A 722 -4.77 27.70 13.55
N ILE A 723 -3.66 27.23 12.97
CA ILE A 723 -3.26 27.52 11.59
C ILE A 723 -2.94 26.20 10.89
N PRO A 724 -3.75 25.75 9.91
CA PRO A 724 -3.55 24.44 9.28
C PRO A 724 -2.23 24.40 8.48
N PHE A 725 -1.38 23.40 8.72
CA PHE A 725 -0.04 23.31 8.12
C PHE A 725 -0.05 23.31 6.59
N HIS A 726 -1.10 22.76 5.97
CA HIS A 726 -1.21 22.68 4.51
C HIS A 726 -1.42 24.04 3.83
N THR A 727 -1.79 25.09 4.56
CA THR A 727 -1.97 26.44 4.02
C THR A 727 -0.66 27.11 3.62
N GLY A 728 0.45 26.71 4.25
CA GLY A 728 1.75 27.38 4.08
C GLY A 728 1.80 28.81 4.65
N ASP A 729 0.82 29.19 5.48
CA ASP A 729 0.74 30.53 6.07
C ASP A 729 2.03 30.86 6.87
N PRO A 730 2.73 31.98 6.59
CA PRO A 730 3.96 32.33 7.28
C PRO A 730 3.77 32.54 8.79
N ASP A 731 2.57 32.94 9.24
CA ASP A 731 2.28 33.21 10.64
C ASP A 731 2.25 31.94 11.49
N ILE A 732 2.19 30.74 10.87
CA ILE A 732 2.35 29.45 11.57
C ILE A 732 3.64 29.36 12.39
N LYS A 733 4.67 30.15 12.03
CA LYS A 733 5.92 30.27 12.79
C LYS A 733 5.77 31.00 14.12
N ASN A 734 4.62 31.62 14.37
CA ASN A 734 4.28 32.41 15.56
C ASN A 734 5.29 33.54 15.84
N PRO A 735 5.45 34.52 14.92
CA PRO A 735 6.47 35.56 15.03
C PRO A 735 6.29 36.46 16.27
N ASP A 736 5.07 36.59 16.78
CA ASP A 736 4.73 37.37 17.98
C ASP A 736 4.85 36.55 19.29
N ASP A 737 5.32 35.30 19.21
CA ASP A 737 5.54 34.39 20.35
C ASP A 737 4.29 34.22 21.26
N VAL A 738 3.12 34.14 20.62
CA VAL A 738 1.83 33.95 21.28
C VAL A 738 1.84 32.61 22.03
N LYS A 739 1.65 32.66 23.35
CA LYS A 739 1.61 31.48 24.23
C LYS A 739 0.28 30.74 24.12
N TRP A 740 -0.06 30.28 22.91
CA TRP A 740 -1.38 29.78 22.54
C TRP A 740 -1.84 28.55 23.35
N TRP A 741 -0.90 27.80 23.92
CA TRP A 741 -1.18 26.69 24.85
C TRP A 741 -1.67 27.16 26.22
N LEU A 742 -1.54 28.44 26.58
CA LEU A 742 -2.10 29.02 27.80
C LEU A 742 -3.46 29.64 27.50
N ARG A 743 -4.48 29.19 28.23
CA ARG A 743 -5.90 29.54 28.03
C ARG A 743 -6.51 30.04 29.34
N GLU A 744 -7.64 30.73 29.25
CA GLU A 744 -8.33 31.35 30.40
C GLU A 744 -7.35 32.19 31.26
N ASP A 745 -6.79 33.24 30.66
CA ASP A 745 -5.73 34.10 31.24
C ASP A 745 -4.46 33.39 31.77
N GLY A 746 -4.29 32.11 31.40
CA GLY A 746 -3.19 31.27 31.84
C GLY A 746 -3.51 30.43 33.07
N THR A 747 -4.79 30.11 33.34
CA THR A 747 -5.18 29.14 34.38
C THR A 747 -5.33 27.72 33.86
N LYS A 748 -5.45 27.54 32.53
CA LYS A 748 -5.66 26.26 31.83
C LYS A 748 -4.66 26.07 30.69
N TYR A 749 -4.44 24.80 30.30
CA TYR A 749 -3.73 24.44 29.08
C TYR A 749 -4.69 24.25 27.91
N MET A 750 -4.23 24.43 26.67
CA MET A 750 -5.00 24.05 25.49
C MET A 750 -5.05 22.51 25.38
N ALA A 751 -6.19 21.97 24.93
CA ALA A 751 -6.31 20.59 24.47
C ALA A 751 -6.99 20.53 23.10
N GLY A 752 -6.82 19.44 22.37
CA GLY A 752 -7.46 19.24 21.06
C GLY A 752 -7.34 17.81 20.52
N LEU A 753 -8.00 17.59 19.39
CA LEU A 753 -8.03 16.30 18.69
C LEU A 753 -7.17 16.34 17.43
N CYS A 754 -6.51 15.22 17.11
CA CYS A 754 -5.68 15.07 15.91
C CYS A 754 -6.03 13.80 15.13
N ALA A 755 -6.33 13.96 13.84
CA ALA A 755 -6.72 12.90 12.91
C ALA A 755 -5.59 12.48 11.94
N CYS A 756 -4.36 12.97 12.13
CA CYS A 756 -3.27 12.73 11.19
C CYS A 756 -2.91 11.24 11.07
N GLN A 757 -2.44 10.83 9.88
CA GLN A 757 -2.09 9.43 9.59
C GLN A 757 -1.10 8.84 10.62
N THR A 758 -0.13 9.63 11.07
CA THR A 758 0.87 9.19 12.07
C THR A 758 0.25 9.01 13.45
N CYS A 759 -0.61 9.90 13.92
CA CYS A 759 -1.32 9.71 15.20
C CYS A 759 -2.15 8.43 15.16
N ARG A 760 -2.94 8.27 14.10
CA ARG A 760 -3.76 7.07 13.89
C ARG A 760 -2.95 5.78 13.94
N LEU A 761 -1.88 5.70 13.16
CA LEU A 761 -1.07 4.48 13.05
C LEU A 761 -0.15 4.26 14.27
N VAL A 762 -0.14 5.17 15.25
CA VAL A 762 0.65 5.07 16.50
C VAL A 762 -0.22 4.82 17.73
N SER A 763 -1.45 5.33 17.81
CA SER A 763 -2.37 4.90 18.86
C SER A 763 -3.11 3.62 18.48
N GLY A 764 -3.48 3.49 17.20
CA GLY A 764 -4.33 2.42 16.67
C GLY A 764 -5.77 2.85 16.40
N PHE A 765 -6.11 4.14 16.59
CA PHE A 765 -7.49 4.66 16.56
C PHE A 765 -7.60 5.95 15.70
N GLU A 766 -8.82 6.37 15.34
CA GLU A 766 -9.03 7.46 14.36
C GLU A 766 -8.58 8.85 14.84
N LEU A 767 -8.67 9.13 16.14
CA LEU A 767 -8.47 10.45 16.73
C LEU A 767 -7.62 10.36 18.00
N GLN A 768 -6.47 11.05 18.00
CA GLN A 768 -5.63 11.21 19.19
C GLN A 768 -5.99 12.47 19.97
N SER A 769 -6.19 12.32 21.28
CA SER A 769 -6.46 13.45 22.21
C SER A 769 -5.17 13.96 22.86
N TRP A 770 -4.84 15.25 22.68
CA TRP A 770 -3.62 15.88 23.20
C TRP A 770 -3.92 17.09 24.09
N ALA A 771 -3.17 17.23 25.19
CA ALA A 771 -3.03 18.47 25.96
C ALA A 771 -1.63 19.07 25.75
N PHE A 772 -1.55 20.37 25.47
CA PHE A 772 -0.29 21.07 25.16
C PHE A 772 0.30 21.65 26.45
N VAL A 773 1.29 20.97 27.03
CA VAL A 773 1.79 21.27 28.38
C VAL A 773 3.31 21.55 28.33
N PRO A 774 3.78 22.68 28.88
CA PRO A 774 5.21 22.95 29.01
C PRO A 774 5.94 21.84 29.77
N ARG A 775 7.12 21.45 29.30
CA ARG A 775 7.95 20.37 29.89
C ARG A 775 8.23 20.61 31.38
N THR A 776 8.42 21.86 31.78
CA THR A 776 8.63 22.31 33.17
C THR A 776 7.42 22.09 34.09
N ASN A 777 6.23 21.91 33.52
CA ASN A 777 4.99 21.69 34.28
C ASN A 777 4.61 20.21 34.39
N ILE A 778 5.36 19.31 33.75
CA ILE A 778 5.15 17.86 33.81
C ILE A 778 6.17 17.26 34.76
N GLU A 779 5.67 16.52 35.75
CA GLU A 779 6.50 15.72 36.66
C GLU A 779 6.15 14.24 36.49
N TYR A 780 7.14 13.37 36.65
CA TYR A 780 6.98 11.91 36.60
C TYR A 780 7.33 11.27 37.94
N LEU A 781 6.72 10.13 38.24
CA LEU A 781 7.03 9.35 39.43
C LEU A 781 8.26 8.46 39.18
N GLN A 782 9.39 8.79 39.83
CA GLN A 782 10.57 7.93 39.83
C GLN A 782 10.48 6.91 40.97
N THR A 783 10.27 5.64 40.61
CA THR A 783 10.16 4.52 41.56
C THR A 783 11.52 3.95 41.92
N THR A 784 11.84 3.83 43.21
CA THR A 784 13.17 3.40 43.69
C THR A 784 13.25 1.91 44.05
N SER A 785 12.89 1.00 43.13
CA SER A 785 13.33 -0.42 43.21
C SER A 785 13.05 -1.23 41.94
N SER A 786 14.04 -2.01 41.50
CA SER A 786 14.01 -2.88 40.32
C SER A 786 13.28 -4.22 40.56
N GLY A 787 12.11 -4.18 41.20
CA GLY A 787 11.33 -5.36 41.57
C GLY A 787 10.57 -5.98 40.40
N VAL A 788 10.96 -7.18 39.95
CA VAL A 788 10.14 -8.01 39.05
C VAL A 788 9.03 -8.68 39.88
N GLY A 789 7.93 -7.96 40.08
CA GLY A 789 6.74 -8.44 40.77
C GLY A 789 5.73 -7.31 40.91
N GLY A 790 4.46 -7.57 40.60
CA GLY A 790 3.38 -6.58 40.61
C GLY A 790 2.92 -6.18 42.01
N GLY A 791 3.85 -5.81 42.88
CA GLY A 791 3.57 -5.20 44.18
C GLY A 791 3.29 -3.70 44.04
N GLU A 792 2.56 -3.17 45.02
CA GLU A 792 2.12 -1.79 45.07
C GLU A 792 3.31 -0.81 45.22
N VAL A 793 3.37 0.20 44.35
CA VAL A 793 4.41 1.23 44.38
C VAL A 793 4.04 2.25 45.46
N THR A 794 4.59 2.08 46.66
CA THR A 794 4.32 2.95 47.81
C THR A 794 5.41 3.97 48.12
N ASP A 795 6.60 3.87 47.50
CA ASP A 795 7.70 4.83 47.64
C ASP A 795 8.21 5.27 46.25
N GLY A 796 8.13 6.57 45.98
CA GLY A 796 8.60 7.17 44.72
C GLY A 796 8.73 8.68 44.82
N THR A 797 9.71 9.25 44.13
CA THR A 797 9.97 10.70 44.12
C THR A 797 9.42 11.32 42.84
N TRP A 798 8.69 12.42 42.96
CA TRP A 798 8.27 13.22 41.81
C TRP A 798 9.43 14.09 41.30
N SER A 799 9.73 13.97 40.02
CA SER A 799 10.82 14.68 39.35
C SER A 799 10.32 15.36 38.08
N ALA A 800 10.87 16.53 37.72
CA ALA A 800 10.56 17.21 36.46
C ALA A 800 10.89 16.32 35.25
N LEU A 801 10.11 16.43 34.17
CA LEU A 801 10.18 15.53 33.01
C LEU A 801 11.56 15.54 32.32
N ASP A 802 12.25 14.40 32.41
CA ASP A 802 13.46 14.12 31.64
C ASP A 802 13.35 12.81 30.85
N PHE A 803 13.26 12.91 29.52
CA PHE A 803 12.99 11.74 28.67
C PHE A 803 14.09 10.67 28.72
N ASP A 804 15.35 11.02 28.98
CA ASP A 804 16.42 10.03 29.12
C ASP A 804 16.26 9.25 30.43
N THR A 805 16.17 9.98 31.55
CA THR A 805 15.98 9.40 32.88
C THR A 805 14.67 8.61 32.98
N VAL A 806 13.58 9.08 32.34
CA VAL A 806 12.29 8.39 32.35
C VAL A 806 12.33 7.10 31.53
N ARG A 807 12.98 7.08 30.36
CA ARG A 807 13.12 5.86 29.55
C ARG A 807 14.01 4.81 30.23
N GLU A 808 15.03 5.25 30.98
CA GLU A 808 15.86 4.37 31.81
C GLU A 808 15.09 3.79 33.01
N LYS A 809 14.38 4.63 33.78
CA LYS A 809 13.83 4.27 35.10
C LYS A 809 12.35 3.90 35.11
N SER A 810 11.69 3.89 33.96
CA SER A 810 10.27 3.51 33.84
C SER A 810 10.02 2.56 32.66
N THR A 811 8.75 2.27 32.40
CA THR A 811 8.35 1.49 31.22
C THR A 811 8.22 2.34 29.95
N LEU A 812 8.49 3.66 29.99
CA LEU A 812 8.41 4.53 28.82
C LEU A 812 9.41 4.11 27.73
N ARG A 813 8.95 4.04 26.48
CA ARG A 813 9.77 3.75 25.29
C ARG A 813 9.46 4.78 24.22
N GLY A 814 10.51 5.28 23.59
CA GLY A 814 10.41 6.30 22.55
C GLY A 814 10.89 5.77 21.21
N TYR A 815 10.24 6.20 20.13
CA TYR A 815 10.75 6.01 18.78
C TYR A 815 10.62 7.29 17.95
N GLU A 816 11.54 7.48 17.01
CA GLU A 816 11.54 8.59 16.07
C GLU A 816 10.55 8.29 14.93
N SER A 817 9.42 8.99 14.93
CA SER A 817 8.33 8.79 13.95
C SER A 817 8.60 9.49 12.62
N SER A 818 9.39 10.56 12.64
CA SER A 818 10.02 11.20 11.48
C SER A 818 11.22 12.04 11.98
N PRO A 819 12.16 12.49 11.13
CA PRO A 819 13.40 13.12 11.57
C PRO A 819 13.21 14.34 12.50
N GLY A 820 13.50 14.14 13.80
CA GLY A 820 13.31 15.11 14.87
C GLY A 820 11.95 15.07 15.59
N VAL A 821 11.10 14.07 15.35
CA VAL A 821 9.76 13.92 15.96
C VAL A 821 9.66 12.60 16.73
N MET A 822 9.61 12.70 18.05
CA MET A 822 9.58 11.57 18.98
C MET A 822 8.16 11.26 19.44
N ARG A 823 7.86 9.96 19.57
CA ARG A 823 6.62 9.47 20.17
C ARG A 823 6.95 8.46 21.26
N GLU A 824 6.42 8.73 22.45
CA GLU A 824 6.69 7.99 23.68
C GLU A 824 5.44 7.20 24.10
N PHE A 825 5.61 5.91 24.36
CA PHE A 825 4.55 4.98 24.76
C PHE A 825 4.99 4.11 25.93
N CYS A 826 4.03 3.54 26.67
CA CYS A 826 4.31 2.59 27.72
C CYS A 826 4.67 1.22 27.11
N GLY A 827 5.94 0.84 27.15
CA GLY A 827 6.42 -0.46 26.65
C GLY A 827 5.89 -1.68 27.41
N ARG A 828 5.11 -1.50 28.49
CA ARG A 828 4.40 -2.58 29.19
C ARG A 828 2.95 -2.76 28.73
N CYS A 829 2.20 -1.70 28.44
CA CYS A 829 0.76 -1.82 28.09
C CYS A 829 0.34 -1.23 26.73
N GLY A 830 1.24 -0.57 26.00
CA GLY A 830 0.97 0.05 24.70
C GLY A 830 0.63 1.54 24.78
N ALA A 831 0.05 1.99 25.90
CA ALA A 831 -0.49 3.34 26.07
C ALA A 831 0.41 4.46 25.52
N THR A 832 -0.11 5.25 24.58
CA THR A 832 0.55 6.47 24.08
C THR A 832 0.63 7.46 25.23
N VAL A 833 1.80 8.05 25.48
CA VAL A 833 2.03 8.97 26.62
C VAL A 833 2.35 10.39 26.16
N PHE A 834 3.36 10.55 25.30
CA PHE A 834 3.84 11.86 24.87
C PHE A 834 4.12 11.90 23.37
N TRP A 835 3.94 13.08 22.80
CA TRP A 835 4.57 13.49 21.54
C TRP A 835 5.43 14.73 21.81
N HIS A 836 6.61 14.78 21.20
CA HIS A 836 7.50 15.94 21.24
C HIS A 836 8.37 16.01 19.99
N ASP A 837 8.90 17.18 19.69
CA ASP A 837 9.83 17.37 18.58
C ASP A 837 11.00 18.29 18.96
N ARG A 838 12.00 18.37 18.07
CA ARG A 838 13.18 19.23 18.25
C ARG A 838 12.95 20.72 17.96
N TRP A 839 11.77 21.11 17.46
CA TRP A 839 11.44 22.48 17.06
C TRP A 839 10.66 23.24 18.15
N ARG A 840 9.95 22.52 19.02
CA ARG A 840 9.30 23.00 20.26
C ARG A 840 9.63 22.07 21.46
N PRO A 841 10.91 21.83 21.78
CA PRO A 841 11.33 20.78 22.74
C PRO A 841 10.82 20.95 24.17
N ASP A 842 10.38 22.17 24.54
CA ASP A 842 9.85 22.50 25.85
C ASP A 842 8.31 22.57 25.90
N LEU A 843 7.60 22.30 24.80
CA LEU A 843 6.14 22.17 24.76
C LEU A 843 5.76 20.75 24.33
N ILE A 844 5.27 19.96 25.28
CA ILE A 844 5.01 18.53 25.13
C ILE A 844 3.52 18.28 24.95
N ASP A 845 3.16 17.36 24.07
CA ASP A 845 1.77 16.93 23.92
C ASP A 845 1.57 15.71 24.83
N VAL A 846 0.64 15.81 25.78
CA VAL A 846 0.33 14.76 26.76
C VAL A 846 -0.99 14.09 26.39
N SER A 847 -1.00 12.76 26.36
CA SER A 847 -2.19 11.95 26.07
C SER A 847 -3.29 12.15 27.11
N VAL A 848 -4.43 12.72 26.70
CA VAL A 848 -5.52 13.07 27.63
C VAL A 848 -6.21 11.83 28.23
N GLY A 849 -6.17 10.68 27.55
CA GLY A 849 -6.68 9.41 28.06
C GLY A 849 -6.00 8.91 29.33
N LEU A 850 -4.80 9.42 29.65
CA LEU A 850 -4.08 9.06 30.87
C LEU A 850 -4.49 9.90 32.08
N LEU A 851 -5.18 11.02 31.89
CA LEU A 851 -5.44 12.01 32.94
C LEU A 851 -6.61 11.58 33.85
N GLN A 852 -6.44 11.87 35.14
CA GLN A 852 -7.32 11.46 36.23
C GLN A 852 -7.83 12.70 36.95
N ASP A 853 -8.84 13.34 36.38
CA ASP A 853 -9.55 14.42 37.05
C ASP A 853 -10.76 13.85 37.81
N GLY A 854 -10.64 13.79 39.13
CA GLY A 854 -11.71 13.32 40.01
C GLY A 854 -12.90 14.28 40.08
N GLN A 855 -12.75 15.54 39.67
CA GLN A 855 -13.79 16.57 39.73
C GLN A 855 -14.46 16.77 38.36
N ASP A 856 -13.68 17.05 37.32
CA ASP A 856 -14.18 17.42 35.99
C ASP A 856 -14.22 16.27 34.97
N GLY A 857 -13.87 15.05 35.37
CA GLY A 857 -14.03 13.85 34.53
C GLY A 857 -12.97 13.68 33.43
N ALA A 858 -13.28 12.89 32.41
CA ALA A 858 -12.30 12.42 31.43
C ALA A 858 -11.68 13.51 30.56
N ARG A 859 -12.41 14.61 30.27
CA ARG A 859 -11.91 15.77 29.51
C ARG A 859 -11.13 16.77 30.37
N ALA A 860 -11.14 16.62 31.70
CA ALA A 860 -10.46 17.50 32.67
C ALA A 860 -10.69 19.00 32.40
N GLU A 861 -11.94 19.43 32.18
CA GLU A 861 -12.28 20.77 31.68
C GLU A 861 -11.92 21.93 32.64
N GLY A 862 -11.66 21.68 33.93
CA GLY A 862 -11.07 22.68 34.86
C GLY A 862 -9.57 22.88 34.67
N TRP A 863 -8.88 21.98 33.98
CA TRP A 863 -7.45 22.05 33.65
C TRP A 863 -7.19 22.35 32.19
N LEU A 864 -8.08 21.87 31.31
CA LEU A 864 -7.94 21.91 29.86
C LEU A 864 -9.03 22.76 29.23
N SER A 865 -8.62 23.65 28.32
CA SER A 865 -9.48 24.42 27.42
C SER A 865 -9.40 23.76 26.04
N TRP A 866 -10.43 23.00 25.70
CA TRP A 866 -10.54 22.33 24.42
C TRP A 866 -10.71 23.33 23.26
N PHE A 867 -9.87 23.18 22.23
CA PHE A 867 -9.97 23.95 21.00
C PHE A 867 -11.10 23.39 20.13
N LEU A 868 -12.06 24.22 19.74
CA LEU A 868 -13.30 23.78 19.10
C LEU A 868 -13.38 24.10 17.60
N GLY A 869 -12.65 25.10 17.12
CA GLY A 869 -12.71 25.52 15.72
C GLY A 869 -12.16 24.53 14.69
N ARG A 870 -11.45 23.46 15.08
CA ARG A 870 -10.82 22.50 14.16
C ARG A 870 -10.40 21.20 14.84
N VAL A 871 -10.42 20.09 14.09
CA VAL A 871 -9.67 18.87 14.37
C VAL A 871 -8.36 18.91 13.58
N SER A 872 -7.23 18.75 14.27
CA SER A 872 -5.89 18.83 13.69
C SER A 872 -5.69 17.76 12.62
N PHE A 873 -5.25 18.17 11.43
CA PHE A 873 -5.10 17.34 10.23
C PHE A 873 -6.36 16.53 9.87
N ALA A 874 -7.56 17.13 9.98
CA ALA A 874 -8.82 16.46 9.63
C ALA A 874 -8.80 15.85 8.21
N GLU A 875 -8.18 16.54 7.25
CA GLU A 875 -7.98 16.10 5.87
C GLU A 875 -7.11 14.84 5.72
N ASP A 876 -6.23 14.54 6.68
CA ASP A 876 -5.35 13.36 6.63
C ASP A 876 -6.07 12.05 6.99
N VAL A 877 -7.32 12.12 7.49
CA VAL A 877 -8.08 10.95 7.97
C VAL A 877 -8.19 9.83 6.93
N VAL A 878 -8.21 10.19 5.65
CA VAL A 878 -8.31 9.25 4.50
C VAL A 878 -6.95 8.71 4.04
N LEU A 879 -5.82 9.29 4.46
CA LEU A 879 -4.50 8.92 3.95
C LEU A 879 -4.13 7.49 4.39
N GLY A 880 -3.64 6.69 3.43
CA GLY A 880 -3.36 5.28 3.67
C GLY A 880 -4.60 4.46 4.08
N ARG A 881 -5.80 4.84 3.63
CA ARG A 881 -7.05 4.06 3.78
C ARG A 881 -7.80 3.92 2.45
N GLN A 882 -8.38 2.75 2.24
CA GLN A 882 -9.25 2.40 1.10
C GLN A 882 -10.46 1.59 1.58
N GLY A 883 -11.57 1.62 0.83
CA GLY A 883 -12.80 0.88 1.17
C GLY A 883 -13.50 1.39 2.43
N TRP A 884 -14.26 0.51 3.11
CA TRP A 884 -15.05 0.90 4.29
C TRP A 884 -14.29 1.64 5.42
N PRO A 885 -13.02 1.31 5.77
CA PRO A 885 -12.28 2.02 6.82
C PRO A 885 -12.05 3.49 6.49
N ARG A 886 -11.88 3.83 5.20
CA ARG A 886 -11.72 5.21 4.72
C ARG A 886 -12.99 6.02 4.94
N GLU A 887 -14.11 5.52 4.42
CA GLU A 887 -15.40 6.23 4.44
C GLU A 887 -15.93 6.37 5.87
N THR A 888 -15.80 5.32 6.68
CA THR A 888 -16.24 5.30 8.09
C THR A 888 -15.44 6.27 8.95
N ALA A 889 -14.11 6.32 8.78
CA ALA A 889 -13.28 7.28 9.50
C ALA A 889 -13.47 8.71 9.01
N ARG A 890 -13.64 8.94 7.70
CA ARG A 890 -13.94 10.28 7.16
C ARG A 890 -15.25 10.81 7.75
N GLY A 891 -16.32 10.01 7.72
CA GLY A 891 -17.62 10.39 8.30
C GLY A 891 -17.55 10.69 9.80
N LEU A 892 -16.74 9.95 10.56
CA LEU A 892 -16.50 10.24 11.98
C LEU A 892 -15.85 11.61 12.18
N VAL A 893 -14.73 11.88 11.49
CA VAL A 893 -13.95 13.11 11.70
C VAL A 893 -14.68 14.35 11.16
N GLU A 894 -15.34 14.26 10.00
CA GLU A 894 -16.20 15.32 9.47
C GLU A 894 -17.35 15.66 10.42
N HIS A 895 -17.91 14.65 11.11
CA HIS A 895 -18.94 14.88 12.12
C HIS A 895 -18.35 15.54 13.38
N VAL A 896 -17.25 15.02 13.93
CA VAL A 896 -16.60 15.57 15.13
C VAL A 896 -16.26 17.04 14.93
N GLU A 897 -15.63 17.39 13.81
CA GLU A 897 -15.27 18.79 13.53
C GLU A 897 -16.51 19.70 13.42
N ARG A 898 -17.59 19.22 12.80
CA ARG A 898 -18.87 19.96 12.71
C ARG A 898 -19.49 20.19 14.09
N SER A 899 -19.47 19.18 14.95
CA SER A 899 -20.03 19.24 16.31
C SER A 899 -19.24 20.21 17.20
N MET A 900 -17.91 20.17 17.14
CA MET A 900 -17.04 21.11 17.87
C MET A 900 -17.24 22.56 17.39
N LYS A 901 -17.25 22.82 16.07
CA LYS A 901 -17.54 24.15 15.48
C LYS A 901 -18.93 24.68 15.86
N THR A 902 -19.92 23.79 16.01
CA THR A 902 -21.28 24.18 16.43
C THR A 902 -21.31 24.62 17.89
N GLU A 903 -20.58 23.95 18.79
CA GLU A 903 -20.41 24.39 20.18
C GLU A 903 -19.70 25.75 20.26
N GLU A 904 -18.67 25.98 19.43
CA GLU A 904 -17.95 27.26 19.37
C GLU A 904 -18.85 28.41 18.92
N GLY A 905 -19.63 28.21 17.84
CA GLY A 905 -20.62 29.19 17.38
C GLY A 905 -21.72 29.46 18.41
N GLY A 906 -22.10 28.45 19.21
CA GLY A 906 -23.02 28.63 20.34
C GLY A 906 -22.46 29.52 21.44
N LYS A 907 -21.17 29.37 21.78
CA LYS A 907 -20.49 30.22 22.77
C LYS A 907 -20.36 31.67 22.30
N ASN A 908 -19.96 31.87 21.04
CA ASN A 908 -19.75 33.20 20.46
C ASN A 908 -21.05 34.00 20.23
N ASN A 909 -22.21 33.33 20.14
CA ASN A 909 -23.52 33.99 20.02
C ASN A 909 -24.25 34.15 21.38
N GLY A 910 -23.67 33.63 22.47
CA GLY A 910 -24.24 33.67 23.82
C GLY A 910 -23.49 34.58 24.80
N ALA A 911 -22.46 35.28 24.33
CA ALA A 911 -21.68 36.29 25.04
C ALA A 911 -21.91 37.67 24.42
#